data_AF-A0A0P7BIG4-F1
#
_entry.id   AF-A0A0P7BIG4-F1
#
_cell.length_a   1.000
_cell.length_b   1.000
_cell.length_c   1.000
_cell.angle_alpha   90.00
_cell.angle_beta   90.00
_cell.angle_gamma   90.00
#
_symmetry.space_group_name_H-M   'P 1'
#
loop_
_entity.id
_entity.type
_entity.pdbx_description
1 polymer ?
#
loop_
_entity_poly.entity_id
_entity_poly.type
_entity_poly.pdbx_seq_one_letter_code
_entity_poly.pdbx_strand_id
1 'polypeptide(L)'
;MPLFQPTVAPLPPSINLSGKTAIVTGASSGIGLEISRQLLTLKVSNLILAVRNITKGEAVRQSLISDPAVKAANPNANVKVMSLDTENYASARQFASAFTAEFADLHLLMLNAGIGTLGREFASSGHEKNIQVNYLSNVLLTFALLPVLEATADRTGAATRVTWTGSRSYRMTSLASKLPLKQGEAVLKHFDEAKGIPSFVGYGDSKLLVVFFQRELARRYSADKVIVNNFCPGMANTGMSDVLPIYLRIPVNLVKAIRARSPEKAAWIGLNAALVAGTETHGHLLEDVSVDKPSEFVVSEEGQRVQKLLWEETCEEMDGLTPNGPRSMTKKTDWLFKGAGRKLATIQSSEVQPSPTAVTSSGGYNLVCSYNWLETNDPTVYVPGDPPRYVPRILPIQVARDSGRHFIDQNSFRLPQYPFEVVFRAMEVMNPTYKFNDVDVLINRNTLRKLLDFCHQRHHIDFRINLFVVQNTLVVERCEEKPVEMIQGGTSTGFGHNFEQAVTRSLPGMEGIVGYHRVLDYDFGGLKCAVRFEVDAFVDDSSGLDASLASMEAQVGALSLATPTIDLSDTLKSLQIRDPETDTNLTKVQVISRGSFVPHTHAAEIKSIARHKTLGHLLPQLWFGRTQNLIQGHHIEGVFHKITVDNVGQDLRIWEAQLRTQTALRKVAMLLAELRGIVKNSECKACVVVCQKQSLTVFAATQRKTPLPADVTRRFWGMK
;
A
#
# COMPACT_ATOMS: atom_id res chain seq x y z
N MET A 1 16.13 -6.24 -43.79
CA MET A 1 15.74 -5.01 -43.06
C MET A 1 15.72 -3.86 -44.06
N PRO A 2 14.62 -3.09 -44.18
CA PRO A 2 14.47 -2.04 -45.21
C PRO A 2 15.58 -0.99 -45.12
N LEU A 3 16.00 -0.44 -46.27
CA LEU A 3 17.15 0.46 -46.39
C LEU A 3 16.98 1.73 -45.54
N PHE A 4 15.75 2.27 -45.48
CA PHE A 4 15.40 3.45 -44.68
C PHE A 4 14.52 3.06 -43.48
N GLN A 5 14.66 3.81 -42.38
CA GLN A 5 13.81 3.64 -41.20
C GLN A 5 12.43 4.27 -41.44
N PRO A 6 11.35 3.76 -40.82
CA PRO A 6 10.03 4.37 -40.92
C PRO A 6 10.04 5.84 -40.51
N THR A 7 9.21 6.63 -41.19
CA THR A 7 8.94 8.02 -40.80
C THR A 7 8.14 8.04 -39.50
N VAL A 8 8.46 8.98 -38.63
CA VAL A 8 7.79 9.14 -37.32
C VAL A 8 7.30 10.58 -37.21
N ALA A 9 6.05 10.72 -36.81
CA ALA A 9 5.41 12.02 -36.61
C ALA A 9 5.87 12.66 -35.29
N PRO A 10 5.88 14.00 -35.19
CA PRO A 10 6.06 14.68 -33.92
C PRO A 10 4.92 14.38 -32.95
N LEU A 11 5.13 14.71 -31.68
CA LEU A 11 4.14 14.51 -30.63
C LEU A 11 2.89 15.39 -30.86
N PRO A 12 1.69 14.94 -30.44
CA PRO A 12 0.49 15.75 -30.50
C PRO A 12 0.67 17.11 -29.78
N PRO A 13 0.26 18.24 -30.38
CA PRO A 13 0.47 19.57 -29.81
C PRO A 13 -0.36 19.86 -28.54
N SER A 14 -1.34 19.00 -28.22
CA SER A 14 -2.21 19.15 -27.04
C SER A 14 -1.56 18.69 -25.73
N ILE A 15 -0.40 18.01 -25.78
CA ILE A 15 0.26 17.48 -24.58
C ILE A 15 0.81 18.62 -23.73
N ASN A 16 0.49 18.59 -22.43
CA ASN A 16 0.97 19.56 -21.46
C ASN A 16 1.35 18.85 -20.15
N LEU A 17 2.55 19.12 -19.65
CA LEU A 17 3.14 18.49 -18.46
C LEU A 17 3.28 19.46 -17.28
N SER A 18 2.55 20.58 -17.30
CA SER A 18 2.51 21.53 -16.19
C SER A 18 2.15 20.82 -14.88
N GLY A 19 2.88 21.11 -13.81
CA GLY A 19 2.76 20.48 -12.50
C GLY A 19 3.42 19.11 -12.38
N LYS A 20 3.95 18.52 -13.46
CA LYS A 20 4.55 17.19 -13.44
C LYS A 20 6.06 17.21 -13.18
N THR A 21 6.54 16.11 -12.63
CA THR A 21 7.96 15.85 -12.35
C THR A 21 8.47 14.69 -13.19
N ALA A 22 9.60 14.88 -13.86
CA ALA A 22 10.24 13.87 -14.70
C ALA A 22 11.71 13.66 -14.36
N ILE A 23 12.17 12.42 -14.39
CA ILE A 23 13.58 12.05 -14.34
C ILE A 23 13.99 11.52 -15.72
N VAL A 24 15.13 12.00 -16.23
CA VAL A 24 15.76 11.47 -17.44
C VAL A 24 17.18 11.00 -17.13
N THR A 25 17.44 9.70 -17.29
CA THR A 25 18.79 9.14 -17.12
C THR A 25 19.60 9.24 -18.41
N GLY A 26 20.90 9.51 -18.28
CA GLY A 26 21.77 9.72 -19.45
C GLY A 26 21.46 11.02 -20.20
N ALA A 27 20.95 12.04 -19.50
CA ALA A 27 20.45 13.29 -20.10
C ALA A 27 21.54 14.23 -20.67
N SER A 28 22.82 13.90 -20.51
CA SER A 28 23.93 14.81 -20.88
C SER A 28 24.23 14.88 -22.39
N SER A 29 23.60 14.05 -23.22
CA SER A 29 23.82 14.02 -24.67
C SER A 29 22.79 13.14 -25.41
N GLY A 30 22.78 13.22 -26.74
CA GLY A 30 22.03 12.30 -27.60
C GLY A 30 20.52 12.33 -27.33
N ILE A 31 19.91 11.15 -27.27
CA ILE A 31 18.45 11.02 -27.10
C ILE A 31 17.99 11.59 -25.76
N GLY A 32 18.72 11.34 -24.66
CA GLY A 32 18.34 11.83 -23.33
C GLY A 32 18.33 13.36 -23.22
N LEU A 33 19.28 14.03 -23.86
CA LEU A 33 19.31 15.50 -23.95
C LEU A 33 18.06 16.02 -24.69
N GLU A 34 17.71 15.37 -25.78
CA GLU A 34 16.61 15.81 -26.62
C GLU A 34 15.24 15.49 -26.03
N ILE A 35 15.10 14.34 -25.34
CA ILE A 35 13.95 14.06 -24.46
C ILE A 35 13.80 15.19 -23.43
N SER A 36 14.90 15.61 -22.80
CA SER A 36 14.89 16.67 -21.78
C SER A 36 14.40 18.00 -22.36
N ARG A 37 14.93 18.42 -23.52
CA ARG A 37 14.50 19.64 -24.22
C ARG A 37 13.02 19.62 -24.60
N GLN A 38 12.53 18.50 -25.11
CA GLN A 38 11.14 18.36 -25.51
C GLN A 38 10.19 18.31 -24.32
N LEU A 39 10.53 17.63 -23.22
CA LEU A 39 9.75 17.68 -21.98
C LEU A 39 9.60 19.10 -21.44
N LEU A 40 10.68 19.91 -21.53
CA LEU A 40 10.63 21.33 -21.15
C LEU A 40 9.73 22.14 -22.07
N THR A 41 9.79 21.90 -23.39
CA THR A 41 8.89 22.53 -24.37
C THR A 41 7.42 22.14 -24.13
N LEU A 42 7.18 20.92 -23.61
CA LEU A 42 5.87 20.43 -23.17
C LEU A 42 5.49 20.90 -21.75
N LYS A 43 6.23 21.86 -21.18
CA LYS A 43 5.94 22.53 -19.90
C LYS A 43 6.07 21.65 -18.66
N VAL A 44 6.96 20.65 -18.64
CA VAL A 44 7.24 19.90 -17.41
C VAL A 44 7.74 20.86 -16.32
N SER A 45 7.18 20.78 -15.10
CA SER A 45 7.52 21.73 -14.03
C SER A 45 8.86 21.43 -13.36
N ASN A 46 9.11 20.15 -13.04
CA ASN A 46 10.37 19.70 -12.46
C ASN A 46 11.03 18.69 -13.40
N LEU A 47 12.25 18.97 -13.85
CA LEU A 47 13.03 18.06 -14.67
C LEU A 47 14.37 17.74 -14.01
N ILE A 48 14.59 16.46 -13.73
CA ILE A 48 15.82 15.96 -13.12
C ILE A 48 16.68 15.34 -14.22
N LEU A 49 17.81 15.97 -14.48
CA LEU A 49 18.86 15.49 -15.37
C LEU A 49 19.80 14.57 -14.58
N ALA A 50 19.57 13.26 -14.67
CA ALA A 50 20.39 12.26 -14.00
C ALA A 50 21.61 11.92 -14.88
N VAL A 51 22.79 12.32 -14.43
CA VAL A 51 24.04 12.29 -15.22
C VAL A 51 25.22 11.76 -14.40
N ARG A 52 26.16 11.10 -15.07
CA ARG A 52 27.40 10.65 -14.43
C ARG A 52 28.36 11.79 -14.10
N ASN A 53 28.45 12.81 -14.96
CA ASN A 53 29.33 13.96 -14.78
C ASN A 53 28.48 15.22 -14.54
N ILE A 54 28.48 15.71 -13.30
CA ILE A 54 27.71 16.89 -12.88
C ILE A 54 28.11 18.14 -13.66
N THR A 55 29.40 18.39 -13.86
CA THR A 55 29.88 19.57 -14.60
C THR A 55 29.33 19.61 -16.02
N LYS A 56 29.34 18.47 -16.74
CA LYS A 56 28.72 18.35 -18.06
C LYS A 56 27.20 18.51 -17.98
N GLY A 57 26.57 17.96 -16.95
CA GLY A 57 25.14 18.12 -16.70
C GLY A 57 24.71 19.56 -16.48
N GLU A 58 25.48 20.34 -15.72
CA GLU A 58 25.21 21.76 -15.49
C GLU A 58 25.37 22.59 -16.75
N ALA A 59 26.38 22.31 -17.57
CA ALA A 59 26.50 22.94 -18.89
C ALA A 59 25.28 22.64 -19.78
N VAL A 60 24.80 21.39 -19.77
CA VAL A 60 23.56 20.99 -20.47
C VAL A 60 22.34 21.70 -19.90
N ARG A 61 22.20 21.77 -18.58
CA ARG A 61 21.11 22.50 -17.92
C ARG A 61 21.08 23.96 -18.37
N GLN A 62 22.22 24.65 -18.38
CA GLN A 62 22.34 26.04 -18.83
C GLN A 62 21.94 26.19 -20.32
N SER A 63 22.37 25.25 -21.16
CA SER A 63 21.97 25.23 -22.58
C SER A 63 20.46 25.02 -22.75
N LEU A 64 19.83 24.15 -21.95
CA LEU A 64 18.41 23.85 -22.04
C LEU A 64 17.54 25.03 -21.59
N ILE A 65 17.89 25.69 -20.49
CA ILE A 65 17.12 26.85 -20.00
C ILE A 65 17.30 28.10 -20.87
N SER A 66 18.42 28.17 -21.61
CA SER A 66 18.71 29.26 -22.56
C SER A 66 18.15 28.99 -23.96
N ASP A 67 17.68 27.77 -24.24
CA ASP A 67 17.06 27.41 -25.52
C ASP A 67 15.82 28.29 -25.77
N PRO A 68 15.72 28.98 -26.93
CA PRO A 68 14.61 29.89 -27.20
C PRO A 68 13.23 29.25 -27.15
N ALA A 69 13.09 27.99 -27.59
CA ALA A 69 11.81 27.29 -27.59
C ALA A 69 11.41 26.90 -26.16
N VAL A 70 12.38 26.45 -25.35
CA VAL A 70 12.15 26.17 -23.92
C VAL A 70 11.80 27.45 -23.17
N LYS A 71 12.54 28.54 -23.36
CA LYS A 71 12.30 29.82 -22.68
C LYS A 71 10.93 30.40 -23.02
N ALA A 72 10.50 30.26 -24.28
CA ALA A 72 9.17 30.71 -24.71
C ALA A 72 8.03 29.85 -24.13
N ALA A 73 8.22 28.52 -24.05
CA ALA A 73 7.18 27.60 -23.61
C ALA A 73 7.09 27.47 -22.07
N ASN A 74 8.22 27.50 -21.38
CA ASN A 74 8.36 27.14 -19.97
C ASN A 74 9.49 27.94 -19.27
N PRO A 75 9.33 29.26 -19.12
CA PRO A 75 10.37 30.15 -18.57
C PRO A 75 10.72 29.88 -17.11
N ASN A 76 9.83 29.22 -16.36
CA ASN A 76 9.96 28.98 -14.92
C ASN A 76 10.26 27.50 -14.60
N ALA A 77 10.76 26.74 -15.57
CA ALA A 77 11.06 25.32 -15.37
C ALA A 77 12.11 25.12 -14.28
N ASN A 78 11.83 24.26 -13.30
CA ASN A 78 12.82 23.83 -12.33
C ASN A 78 13.62 22.66 -12.90
N VAL A 79 14.79 22.96 -13.48
CA VAL A 79 15.72 21.95 -13.97
C VAL A 79 16.77 21.69 -12.89
N LYS A 80 16.97 20.43 -12.50
CA LYS A 80 17.97 20.03 -11.51
C LYS A 80 18.90 18.97 -12.06
N VAL A 81 20.21 19.12 -11.82
CA VAL A 81 21.21 18.09 -12.16
C VAL A 81 21.47 17.23 -10.94
N MET A 82 21.47 15.92 -11.11
CA MET A 82 21.74 14.97 -10.05
C MET A 82 22.70 13.88 -10.52
N SER A 83 23.60 13.46 -9.63
CA SER A 83 24.64 12.49 -9.94
C SER A 83 24.03 11.09 -10.02
N LEU A 84 24.26 10.41 -11.14
CA LEU A 84 23.87 9.02 -11.33
C LEU A 84 24.90 8.33 -12.23
N ASP A 85 25.65 7.41 -11.64
CA ASP A 85 26.48 6.45 -12.36
C ASP A 85 25.83 5.07 -12.35
N THR A 86 25.29 4.66 -13.50
CA THR A 86 24.63 3.35 -13.67
C THR A 86 25.62 2.19 -13.70
N GLU A 87 26.93 2.42 -13.66
CA GLU A 87 27.91 1.34 -13.45
C GLU A 87 28.02 0.93 -11.96
N ASN A 88 27.45 1.73 -11.04
CA ASN A 88 27.59 1.54 -9.60
C ASN A 88 26.24 1.59 -8.85
N TYR A 89 25.87 0.47 -8.22
CA TYR A 89 24.65 0.38 -7.41
C TYR A 89 24.54 1.43 -6.30
N ALA A 90 25.64 1.76 -5.62
CA ALA A 90 25.63 2.76 -4.55
C ALA A 90 25.24 4.14 -5.09
N SER A 91 25.70 4.49 -6.29
CA SER A 91 25.30 5.75 -6.95
C SER A 91 23.81 5.78 -7.26
N ALA A 92 23.25 4.68 -7.78
CA ALA A 92 21.81 4.58 -8.04
C ALA A 92 20.96 4.69 -6.76
N ARG A 93 21.39 4.08 -5.65
CA ARG A 93 20.71 4.20 -4.34
C ARG A 93 20.75 5.62 -3.80
N GLN A 94 21.93 6.25 -3.83
CA GLN A 94 22.11 7.63 -3.39
C GLN A 94 21.27 8.60 -4.23
N PHE A 95 21.22 8.40 -5.55
CA PHE A 95 20.36 9.17 -6.45
C PHE A 95 18.89 9.05 -6.05
N ALA A 96 18.38 7.84 -5.87
CA ALA A 96 16.98 7.62 -5.50
C ALA A 96 16.64 8.24 -4.14
N SER A 97 17.52 8.09 -3.14
CA SER A 97 17.34 8.70 -1.82
C SER A 97 17.39 10.23 -1.86
N ALA A 98 18.29 10.81 -2.65
CA ALA A 98 18.38 12.26 -2.82
C ALA A 98 17.14 12.80 -3.52
N PHE A 99 16.60 12.06 -4.50
CA PHE A 99 15.38 12.44 -5.20
C PHE A 99 14.18 12.44 -4.26
N THR A 100 13.95 11.36 -3.52
CA THR A 100 12.79 11.24 -2.63
C THR A 100 12.85 12.14 -1.40
N ALA A 101 14.04 12.59 -0.99
CA ALA A 101 14.20 13.59 0.05
C ALA A 101 13.73 15.00 -0.37
N GLU A 102 13.73 15.29 -1.67
CA GLU A 102 13.46 16.63 -2.18
C GLU A 102 12.15 16.74 -2.97
N PHE A 103 11.77 15.70 -3.70
CA PHE A 103 10.60 15.71 -4.56
C PHE A 103 9.53 14.75 -4.03
N ALA A 104 8.34 15.30 -3.77
CA ALA A 104 7.19 14.55 -3.27
C ALA A 104 6.38 13.80 -4.34
N ASP A 105 6.72 13.98 -5.62
CA ASP A 105 6.05 13.37 -6.77
C ASP A 105 7.05 12.96 -7.85
N LEU A 106 6.77 11.84 -8.52
CA LEU A 106 7.40 11.43 -9.76
C LEU A 106 6.34 10.95 -10.73
N HIS A 107 6.24 11.61 -11.90
CA HIS A 107 5.23 11.27 -12.90
C HIS A 107 5.81 10.45 -14.06
N LEU A 108 7.06 10.75 -14.45
CA LEU A 108 7.72 10.17 -15.61
C LEU A 108 9.15 9.77 -15.25
N LEU A 109 9.47 8.48 -15.32
CA LEU A 109 10.82 7.95 -15.19
C LEU A 109 11.31 7.46 -16.57
N MET A 110 12.20 8.23 -17.20
CA MET A 110 12.81 7.89 -18.48
C MET A 110 14.17 7.22 -18.25
N LEU A 111 14.20 5.89 -18.32
CA LEU A 111 15.41 5.07 -18.19
C LEU A 111 16.12 4.98 -19.55
N ASN A 112 16.88 6.03 -19.87
CA ASN A 112 17.57 6.19 -21.15
C ASN A 112 19.08 5.93 -21.08
N ALA A 113 19.70 5.99 -19.90
CA ALA A 113 21.11 5.65 -19.74
C ALA A 113 21.40 4.23 -20.24
N GLY A 114 22.44 4.11 -21.08
CA GLY A 114 22.87 2.84 -21.63
C GLY A 114 24.16 2.97 -22.45
N ILE A 115 24.82 1.82 -22.64
CA ILE A 115 26.09 1.68 -23.35
C ILE A 115 26.06 0.45 -24.28
N GLY A 116 26.98 0.43 -25.23
CA GLY A 116 27.31 -0.74 -26.03
C GLY A 116 28.82 -0.79 -26.20
N THR A 117 29.51 -1.52 -25.32
CA THR A 117 30.97 -1.60 -25.32
C THR A 117 31.51 -2.61 -26.33
N LEU A 118 32.75 -2.41 -26.78
CA LEU A 118 33.52 -3.43 -27.49
C LEU A 118 34.37 -4.20 -26.50
N GLY A 119 34.40 -5.52 -26.63
CA GLY A 119 35.03 -6.38 -25.63
C GLY A 119 34.19 -6.53 -24.36
N ARG A 120 34.71 -7.33 -23.42
CA ARG A 120 34.03 -7.72 -22.20
C ARG A 120 34.70 -7.05 -21.02
N GLU A 121 33.97 -6.17 -20.35
CA GLU A 121 34.41 -5.47 -19.14
C GLU A 121 33.44 -5.79 -18.02
N PHE A 122 33.91 -5.69 -16.78
CA PHE A 122 33.10 -5.93 -15.59
C PHE A 122 32.98 -4.65 -14.77
N ALA A 123 31.79 -4.43 -14.22
CA ALA A 123 31.58 -3.39 -13.22
C ALA A 123 32.10 -3.85 -11.85
N SER A 124 32.19 -2.94 -10.88
CA SER A 124 32.62 -3.27 -9.52
C SER A 124 31.69 -4.24 -8.79
N SER A 125 30.46 -4.43 -9.27
CA SER A 125 29.51 -5.44 -8.80
C SER A 125 29.89 -6.87 -9.19
N GLY A 126 30.83 -7.05 -10.11
CA GLY A 126 31.19 -8.36 -10.66
C GLY A 126 30.36 -8.76 -11.88
N HIS A 127 29.36 -7.96 -12.28
CA HIS A 127 28.57 -8.21 -13.48
C HIS A 127 29.22 -7.64 -14.74
N GLU A 128 28.91 -8.25 -15.89
CA GLU A 128 29.28 -7.70 -17.20
C GLU A 128 28.73 -6.27 -17.35
N LYS A 129 29.56 -5.37 -17.88
CA LYS A 129 29.31 -3.93 -17.83
C LYS A 129 28.06 -3.49 -18.60
N ASN A 130 27.75 -4.07 -19.77
CA ASN A 130 26.50 -3.77 -20.47
C ASN A 130 25.28 -4.24 -19.66
N ILE A 131 25.36 -5.39 -19.00
CA ILE A 131 24.28 -5.88 -18.12
C ILE A 131 24.11 -4.97 -16.90
N GLN A 132 25.19 -4.58 -16.23
CA GLN A 132 25.14 -3.66 -15.11
C GLN A 132 24.45 -2.34 -15.50
N VAL A 133 24.93 -1.71 -16.57
CA VAL A 133 24.52 -0.36 -16.97
C VAL A 133 23.16 -0.34 -17.65
N ASN A 134 22.89 -1.26 -18.58
CA ASN A 134 21.66 -1.25 -19.35
C ASN A 134 20.49 -1.88 -18.59
N TYR A 135 20.76 -2.80 -17.67
CA TYR A 135 19.74 -3.60 -16.99
C TYR A 135 19.73 -3.39 -15.47
N LEU A 136 20.73 -3.88 -14.74
CA LEU A 136 20.67 -4.03 -13.27
C LEU A 136 20.47 -2.70 -12.54
N SER A 137 21.23 -1.66 -12.88
CA SER A 137 21.08 -0.34 -12.24
C SER A 137 19.73 0.33 -12.58
N ASN A 138 19.19 0.08 -13.77
CA ASN A 138 17.86 0.58 -14.14
C ASN A 138 16.74 -0.17 -13.40
N VAL A 139 16.92 -1.47 -13.15
CA VAL A 139 16.02 -2.24 -12.27
C VAL A 139 16.04 -1.68 -10.86
N LEU A 140 17.24 -1.47 -10.31
CA LEU A 140 17.44 -0.91 -8.97
C LEU A 140 16.75 0.46 -8.82
N LEU A 141 16.93 1.35 -9.80
CA LEU A 141 16.25 2.65 -9.84
C LEU A 141 14.74 2.50 -9.92
N THR A 142 14.25 1.57 -10.73
CA THR A 142 12.81 1.30 -10.86
C THR A 142 12.23 0.90 -9.51
N PHE A 143 12.81 -0.10 -8.82
CA PHE A 143 12.32 -0.52 -7.51
C PHE A 143 12.45 0.57 -6.43
N ALA A 144 13.56 1.32 -6.43
CA ALA A 144 13.76 2.39 -5.45
C ALA A 144 12.75 3.54 -5.61
N LEU A 145 12.31 3.83 -6.83
CA LEU A 145 11.40 4.94 -7.15
C LEU A 145 9.94 4.50 -7.35
N LEU A 146 9.66 3.19 -7.35
CA LEU A 146 8.30 2.68 -7.53
C LEU A 146 7.31 3.19 -6.48
N PRO A 147 7.66 3.25 -5.17
CA PRO A 147 6.72 3.75 -4.17
C PRO A 147 6.31 5.21 -4.38
N VAL A 148 7.22 6.06 -4.86
CA VAL A 148 6.87 7.47 -5.16
C VAL A 148 6.04 7.58 -6.44
N LEU A 149 6.30 6.73 -7.44
CA LEU A 149 5.47 6.61 -8.65
C LEU A 149 4.03 6.19 -8.30
N GLU A 150 3.86 5.22 -7.41
CA GLU A 150 2.55 4.76 -6.94
C GLU A 150 1.83 5.82 -6.10
N ALA A 151 2.54 6.42 -5.13
CA ALA A 151 1.97 7.49 -4.30
C ALA A 151 1.55 8.72 -5.14
N THR A 152 2.30 9.03 -6.19
CA THR A 152 1.94 10.08 -7.16
C THR A 152 0.66 9.70 -7.93
N ALA A 153 0.55 8.44 -8.38
CA ALA A 153 -0.65 7.97 -9.07
C ALA A 153 -1.89 8.02 -8.17
N ASP A 154 -1.74 7.60 -6.92
CA ASP A 154 -2.80 7.65 -5.90
C ASP A 154 -3.27 9.08 -5.63
N ARG A 155 -2.32 10.01 -5.51
CA ARG A 155 -2.61 11.42 -5.23
C ARG A 155 -3.28 12.12 -6.40
N THR A 156 -2.83 11.84 -7.62
CA THR A 156 -3.30 12.55 -8.83
C THR A 156 -4.47 11.87 -9.53
N GLY A 157 -4.74 10.60 -9.22
CA GLY A 157 -5.76 9.79 -9.89
C GLY A 157 -5.37 9.40 -11.33
N ALA A 158 -4.10 9.54 -11.72
CA ALA A 158 -3.61 9.25 -13.05
C ALA A 158 -2.34 8.37 -12.99
N ALA A 159 -2.26 7.36 -13.86
CA ALA A 159 -1.12 6.45 -13.88
C ALA A 159 0.20 7.18 -14.17
N THR A 160 1.24 6.85 -13.41
CA THR A 160 2.61 7.29 -13.67
C THR A 160 3.30 6.39 -14.69
N ARG A 161 4.45 6.80 -15.20
CA ARG A 161 5.11 6.15 -16.34
C ARG A 161 6.55 5.79 -16.04
N VAL A 162 6.93 4.55 -16.35
CA VAL A 162 8.32 4.11 -16.41
C VAL A 162 8.60 3.70 -17.86
N THR A 163 9.50 4.40 -18.54
CA THR A 163 9.78 4.18 -19.96
C THR A 163 11.25 3.89 -20.19
N TRP A 164 11.55 2.71 -20.71
CA TRP A 164 12.90 2.20 -20.94
C TRP A 164 13.36 2.40 -22.37
N THR A 165 14.65 2.68 -22.56
CA THR A 165 15.28 2.65 -23.88
C THR A 165 15.77 1.24 -24.21
N GLY A 166 14.98 0.52 -24.99
CA GLY A 166 15.27 -0.82 -25.48
C GLY A 166 15.96 -0.81 -26.84
N SER A 167 15.91 -1.95 -27.52
CA SER A 167 16.42 -2.10 -28.87
C SER A 167 15.87 -3.37 -29.49
N ARG A 168 15.48 -3.31 -30.77
CA ARG A 168 15.18 -4.49 -31.60
C ARG A 168 16.33 -5.50 -31.67
N SER A 169 17.52 -5.12 -31.23
CA SER A 169 18.67 -6.02 -31.06
C SER A 169 18.46 -7.10 -30.01
N TYR A 170 17.43 -6.98 -29.14
CA TYR A 170 17.06 -8.04 -28.20
C TYR A 170 16.78 -9.39 -28.89
N ARG A 171 16.42 -9.36 -30.17
CA ARG A 171 16.22 -10.59 -30.99
C ARG A 171 17.52 -11.31 -31.31
N MET A 172 18.64 -10.60 -31.29
CA MET A 172 19.97 -11.14 -31.53
C MET A 172 20.60 -11.52 -30.19
N THR A 173 19.98 -12.48 -29.53
CA THR A 173 20.43 -13.02 -28.26
C THR A 173 21.27 -14.27 -28.46
N SER A 174 22.29 -14.44 -27.60
CA SER A 174 23.08 -15.66 -27.52
C SER A 174 22.23 -16.86 -27.06
N LEU A 175 21.23 -16.64 -26.20
CA LEU A 175 20.38 -17.72 -25.65
C LEU A 175 19.59 -18.48 -26.72
N ALA A 176 19.21 -17.81 -27.81
CA ALA A 176 18.43 -18.43 -28.88
C ALA A 176 19.28 -19.15 -29.93
N SER A 177 20.57 -18.81 -30.06
CA SER A 177 21.33 -19.14 -31.28
C SER A 177 22.76 -19.62 -31.08
N LYS A 178 23.36 -19.41 -29.90
CA LYS A 178 24.80 -19.66 -29.68
C LYS A 178 25.11 -20.33 -28.35
N LEU A 179 24.45 -19.89 -27.28
CA LEU A 179 24.76 -20.30 -25.91
C LEU A 179 23.45 -20.46 -25.14
N PRO A 180 22.67 -21.53 -25.41
CA PRO A 180 21.43 -21.76 -24.68
C PRO A 180 21.70 -21.96 -23.19
N LEU A 181 20.77 -21.48 -22.35
CA LEU A 181 20.86 -21.64 -20.90
C LEU A 181 20.71 -23.13 -20.53
N LYS A 182 21.62 -23.68 -19.73
CA LYS A 182 21.51 -25.06 -19.29
C LYS A 182 20.47 -25.21 -18.18
N GLN A 183 19.92 -26.40 -18.02
CA GLN A 183 18.98 -26.69 -16.94
C GLN A 183 19.66 -26.47 -15.57
N GLY A 184 19.02 -25.68 -14.70
CA GLY A 184 19.55 -25.36 -13.37
C GLY A 184 20.67 -24.31 -13.34
N GLU A 185 21.03 -23.72 -14.48
CA GLU A 185 21.99 -22.61 -14.55
C GLU A 185 21.30 -21.28 -14.26
N ALA A 186 21.96 -20.43 -13.47
CA ALA A 186 21.49 -19.08 -13.18
C ALA A 186 21.72 -18.14 -14.38
N VAL A 187 20.71 -17.35 -14.73
CA VAL A 187 20.68 -16.45 -15.89
C VAL A 187 21.76 -15.36 -15.80
N LEU A 188 21.87 -14.65 -14.67
CA LEU A 188 22.86 -13.57 -14.53
C LEU A 188 24.28 -14.13 -14.58
N LYS A 189 24.52 -15.21 -13.82
CA LYS A 189 25.80 -15.91 -13.81
C LYS A 189 26.20 -16.42 -15.19
N HIS A 190 25.25 -16.95 -15.95
CA HIS A 190 25.49 -17.40 -17.32
C HIS A 190 26.09 -16.28 -18.18
N PHE A 191 25.52 -15.07 -18.11
CA PHE A 191 26.06 -13.93 -18.85
C PHE A 191 27.37 -13.38 -18.29
N ASP A 192 27.61 -13.52 -16.99
CA ASP A 192 28.89 -13.17 -16.34
C ASP A 192 30.01 -14.17 -16.64
N GLU A 193 29.68 -15.39 -17.06
CA GLU A 193 30.65 -16.43 -17.43
C GLU A 193 30.81 -16.63 -18.96
N ALA A 194 29.79 -16.29 -19.77
CA ALA A 194 29.75 -16.44 -21.23
C ALA A 194 31.00 -15.94 -22.00
N LYS A 195 31.73 -16.84 -22.66
CA LYS A 195 32.93 -16.51 -23.46
C LYS A 195 32.63 -16.54 -24.96
N GLY A 196 33.38 -15.76 -25.74
CA GLY A 196 33.31 -15.79 -27.21
C GLY A 196 32.04 -15.18 -27.83
N ILE A 197 31.25 -14.45 -27.05
CA ILE A 197 30.06 -13.74 -27.56
C ILE A 197 30.51 -12.46 -28.29
N PRO A 198 30.17 -12.28 -29.58
CA PRO A 198 30.44 -11.02 -30.28
C PRO A 198 29.76 -9.85 -29.58
N SER A 199 30.42 -8.69 -29.45
CA SER A 199 29.91 -7.54 -28.68
C SER A 199 28.49 -7.09 -29.06
N PHE A 200 28.13 -7.16 -30.34
CA PHE A 200 26.78 -6.82 -30.79
C PHE A 200 25.70 -7.81 -30.28
N VAL A 201 26.05 -9.08 -30.12
CA VAL A 201 25.18 -10.09 -29.51
C VAL A 201 25.07 -9.87 -28.00
N GLY A 202 26.18 -9.55 -27.32
CA GLY A 202 26.17 -9.22 -25.89
C GLY A 202 25.33 -7.97 -25.56
N TYR A 203 25.37 -6.96 -26.43
CA TYR A 203 24.44 -5.82 -26.34
C TYR A 203 22.98 -6.29 -26.49
N GLY A 204 22.70 -7.16 -27.47
CA GLY A 204 21.39 -7.79 -27.66
C GLY A 204 20.91 -8.52 -26.42
N ASP A 205 21.78 -9.29 -25.77
CA ASP A 205 21.49 -9.98 -24.50
C ASP A 205 21.08 -9.00 -23.39
N SER A 206 21.84 -7.91 -23.19
CA SER A 206 21.47 -6.88 -22.20
C SER A 206 20.08 -6.28 -22.47
N LYS A 207 19.67 -6.16 -23.75
CA LYS A 207 18.35 -5.64 -24.13
C LYS A 207 17.25 -6.69 -24.06
N LEU A 208 17.58 -7.98 -24.16
CA LEU A 208 16.66 -9.07 -23.87
C LEU A 208 16.28 -9.09 -22.40
N LEU A 209 17.25 -8.91 -21.49
CA LEU A 209 16.98 -8.86 -20.05
C LEU A 209 15.98 -7.75 -19.70
N VAL A 210 16.11 -6.58 -20.33
CA VAL A 210 15.16 -5.48 -20.20
C VAL A 210 13.75 -5.91 -20.63
N VAL A 211 13.60 -6.54 -21.80
CA VAL A 211 12.30 -7.02 -22.30
C VAL A 211 11.68 -8.03 -21.34
N PHE A 212 12.44 -9.01 -20.85
CA PHE A 212 11.95 -10.00 -19.90
C PHE A 212 11.51 -9.39 -18.58
N PHE A 213 12.34 -8.55 -17.98
CA PHE A 213 12.00 -7.91 -16.71
C PHE A 213 10.78 -6.99 -16.83
N GLN A 214 10.72 -6.19 -17.89
CA GLN A 214 9.59 -5.28 -18.12
C GLN A 214 8.27 -6.06 -18.23
N ARG A 215 8.29 -7.21 -18.93
CA ARG A 215 7.10 -8.07 -19.08
C ARG A 215 6.66 -8.64 -17.73
N GLU A 216 7.58 -9.11 -16.90
CA GLU A 216 7.25 -9.60 -15.55
C GLU A 216 6.77 -8.48 -14.63
N LEU A 217 7.42 -7.31 -14.68
CA LEU A 217 6.99 -6.15 -13.92
C LEU A 217 5.55 -5.76 -14.31
N ALA A 218 5.25 -5.66 -15.60
CA ALA A 218 3.91 -5.34 -16.07
C ALA A 218 2.84 -6.40 -15.72
N ARG A 219 3.21 -7.68 -15.58
CA ARG A 219 2.26 -8.71 -15.10
C ARG A 219 1.91 -8.55 -13.62
N ARG A 220 2.76 -7.87 -12.85
CA ARG A 220 2.66 -7.74 -11.40
C ARG A 220 2.08 -6.41 -10.94
N TYR A 221 2.05 -5.40 -11.82
CA TYR A 221 1.54 -4.06 -11.52
C TYR A 221 0.32 -3.73 -12.38
N SER A 222 -0.63 -2.99 -11.81
CA SER A 222 -1.78 -2.51 -12.59
C SER A 222 -1.37 -1.33 -13.47
N ALA A 223 -1.80 -1.37 -14.73
CA ALA A 223 -1.68 -0.25 -15.66
C ALA A 223 -2.44 1.01 -15.18
N ASP A 224 -3.35 0.88 -14.21
CA ASP A 224 -4.02 2.02 -13.56
C ASP A 224 -3.10 2.79 -12.61
N LYS A 225 -2.00 2.17 -12.16
CA LYS A 225 -1.04 2.77 -11.22
C LYS A 225 0.23 3.22 -11.93
N VAL A 226 0.92 2.28 -12.57
CA VAL A 226 2.21 2.52 -13.22
C VAL A 226 2.24 1.82 -14.57
N ILE A 227 2.33 2.58 -15.66
CA ILE A 227 2.49 2.03 -17.00
C ILE A 227 3.97 1.92 -17.32
N VAL A 228 4.42 0.68 -17.47
CA VAL A 228 5.79 0.32 -17.82
C VAL A 228 5.91 0.03 -19.31
N ASN A 229 6.60 0.92 -20.03
CA ASN A 229 6.82 0.83 -21.46
C ASN A 229 8.31 0.73 -21.80
N ASN A 230 8.60 0.26 -23.01
CA ASN A 230 9.94 0.19 -23.57
C ASN A 230 9.87 0.63 -25.02
N PHE A 231 10.84 1.41 -25.48
CA PHE A 231 10.87 1.88 -26.86
C PHE A 231 12.19 1.53 -27.53
N CYS A 232 12.13 1.20 -28.81
CA CYS A 232 13.28 1.07 -29.68
C CYS A 232 13.35 2.30 -30.60
N PRO A 233 14.30 3.22 -30.40
CA PRO A 233 14.45 4.41 -31.23
C PRO A 233 15.08 4.10 -32.59
N GLY A 234 15.31 2.84 -32.93
CA GLY A 234 16.06 2.45 -34.12
C GLY A 234 17.49 2.95 -34.08
N MET A 235 18.09 3.17 -35.25
CA MET A 235 19.44 3.72 -35.33
C MET A 235 19.38 5.25 -35.26
N ALA A 236 19.88 5.84 -34.18
CA ALA A 236 19.92 7.28 -33.96
C ALA A 236 21.35 7.83 -34.10
N ASN A 237 21.48 9.04 -34.65
CA ASN A 237 22.78 9.70 -34.77
C ASN A 237 23.23 10.28 -33.42
N THR A 238 23.76 9.42 -32.56
CA THR A 238 24.26 9.76 -31.22
C THR A 238 25.74 9.40 -31.09
N GLY A 239 26.40 9.90 -30.04
CA GLY A 239 27.80 9.58 -29.73
C GLY A 239 28.05 8.16 -29.21
N MET A 240 27.07 7.26 -29.28
CA MET A 240 27.23 5.87 -28.80
C MET A 240 28.36 5.11 -29.52
N SER A 241 28.67 5.48 -30.77
CA SER A 241 29.77 4.91 -31.55
C SER A 241 31.13 5.58 -31.29
N ASP A 242 31.21 6.60 -30.43
CA ASP A 242 32.44 7.39 -30.23
C ASP A 242 33.51 6.60 -29.46
N VAL A 243 33.09 5.56 -28.74
CA VAL A 243 33.96 4.60 -28.03
C VAL A 243 34.56 3.53 -28.95
N LEU A 244 34.17 3.48 -30.24
CA LEU A 244 34.72 2.51 -31.19
C LEU A 244 36.13 2.92 -31.66
N PRO A 245 37.05 1.96 -31.88
CA PRO A 245 38.30 2.21 -32.58
C PRO A 245 38.08 2.88 -33.92
N ILE A 246 39.00 3.77 -34.31
CA ILE A 246 38.82 4.67 -35.46
C ILE A 246 38.50 3.93 -36.78
N TYR A 247 39.07 2.73 -36.97
CA TYR A 247 38.85 1.90 -38.17
C TYR A 247 37.44 1.31 -38.25
N LEU A 248 36.73 1.11 -37.13
CA LEU A 248 35.31 0.74 -37.10
C LEU A 248 34.41 1.97 -37.08
N ARG A 249 34.87 3.07 -36.48
CA ARG A 249 34.12 4.32 -36.36
C ARG A 249 33.80 4.95 -37.71
N ILE A 250 34.75 4.93 -38.66
CA ILE A 250 34.58 5.51 -40.01
C ILE A 250 33.44 4.82 -40.80
N PRO A 251 33.43 3.49 -41.01
CA PRO A 251 32.35 2.83 -41.73
C PRO A 251 31.01 2.92 -40.98
N VAL A 252 31.01 2.86 -39.65
CA VAL A 252 29.79 3.03 -38.84
C VAL A 252 29.21 4.45 -39.01
N ASN A 253 30.05 5.49 -39.01
CA ASN A 253 29.60 6.86 -39.21
C ASN A 253 29.06 7.11 -40.63
N LEU A 254 29.62 6.46 -41.65
CA LEU A 254 29.08 6.50 -43.01
C LEU A 254 27.68 5.87 -43.10
N VAL A 255 27.49 4.70 -42.47
CA VAL A 255 26.19 4.05 -42.38
C VAL A 255 25.19 4.91 -41.58
N LYS A 256 25.64 5.53 -40.48
CA LYS A 256 24.81 6.45 -39.69
C LYS A 256 24.39 7.67 -40.49
N ALA A 257 25.28 8.27 -41.29
CA ALA A 257 24.96 9.43 -42.12
C ALA A 257 23.82 9.15 -43.12
N ILE A 258 23.71 7.91 -43.60
CA ILE A 258 22.69 7.50 -44.59
C ILE A 258 21.40 7.00 -43.93
N ARG A 259 21.51 6.24 -42.83
CA ARG A 259 20.37 5.50 -42.24
C ARG A 259 19.89 6.03 -40.90
N ALA A 260 20.71 6.76 -40.14
CA ALA A 260 20.35 7.14 -38.77
C ALA A 260 19.35 8.30 -38.74
N ARG A 261 18.40 8.25 -37.79
CA ARG A 261 17.51 9.37 -37.51
C ARG A 261 18.19 10.38 -36.59
N SER A 262 17.73 11.63 -36.62
CA SER A 262 18.17 12.64 -35.66
C SER A 262 17.81 12.23 -34.23
N PRO A 263 18.57 12.66 -33.22
CA PRO A 263 18.18 12.52 -31.82
C PRO A 263 16.78 13.05 -31.52
N GLU A 264 16.33 14.10 -32.23
CA GLU A 264 14.99 14.67 -32.15
C GLU A 264 13.89 13.67 -32.50
N LYS A 265 14.01 13.01 -33.65
CA LYS A 265 13.06 11.96 -34.06
C LYS A 265 13.10 10.75 -33.13
N ALA A 266 14.28 10.42 -32.60
CA ALA A 266 14.42 9.36 -31.61
C ALA A 266 13.75 9.72 -30.26
N ALA A 267 13.79 10.99 -29.85
CA ALA A 267 13.09 11.46 -28.67
C ALA A 267 11.56 11.46 -28.86
N TRP A 268 11.04 11.77 -30.05
CA TRP A 268 9.60 11.63 -30.35
C TRP A 268 9.09 10.23 -30.07
N ILE A 269 9.87 9.21 -30.41
CA ILE A 269 9.53 7.80 -30.16
C ILE A 269 9.49 7.50 -28.66
N GLY A 270 10.52 7.90 -27.92
CA GLY A 270 10.57 7.68 -26.48
C GLY A 270 9.44 8.40 -25.75
N LEU A 271 9.14 9.64 -26.16
CA LEU A 271 8.05 10.42 -25.60
C LEU A 271 6.67 9.95 -26.06
N ASN A 272 6.54 9.37 -27.25
CA ASN A 272 5.31 8.72 -27.67
C ASN A 272 4.99 7.54 -26.75
N ALA A 273 5.98 6.68 -26.49
CA ALA A 273 5.84 5.57 -25.55
C ALA A 273 5.53 6.05 -24.11
N ALA A 274 6.07 7.20 -23.68
CA ALA A 274 5.83 7.72 -22.34
C ALA A 274 4.50 8.46 -22.19
N LEU A 275 4.07 9.23 -23.21
CA LEU A 275 3.01 10.24 -23.07
C LEU A 275 1.76 9.97 -23.90
N VAL A 276 1.88 9.24 -25.01
CA VAL A 276 0.79 9.02 -25.99
C VAL A 276 0.25 7.60 -25.89
N ALA A 277 1.14 6.62 -25.76
CA ALA A 277 0.79 5.21 -25.69
C ALA A 277 -0.13 4.91 -24.50
N GLY A 278 -1.24 4.21 -24.76
CA GLY A 278 -2.25 3.87 -23.77
C GLY A 278 -1.87 2.63 -22.96
N THR A 279 -2.81 2.15 -22.15
CA THR A 279 -2.62 0.98 -21.27
C THR A 279 -2.36 -0.31 -22.05
N GLU A 280 -2.76 -0.39 -23.31
CA GLU A 280 -2.51 -1.52 -24.22
C GLU A 280 -1.01 -1.77 -24.47
N THR A 281 -0.17 -0.78 -24.21
CA THR A 281 1.28 -0.87 -24.39
C THR A 281 2.04 -1.37 -23.17
N HIS A 282 1.33 -1.53 -22.04
CA HIS A 282 1.91 -1.93 -20.78
C HIS A 282 2.65 -3.28 -20.88
N GLY A 283 3.95 -3.29 -20.59
CA GLY A 283 4.79 -4.49 -20.68
C GLY A 283 5.28 -4.84 -22.08
N HIS A 284 5.05 -3.98 -23.07
CA HIS A 284 5.48 -4.17 -24.45
C HIS A 284 6.66 -3.29 -24.85
N LEU A 285 7.46 -3.81 -25.79
CA LEU A 285 8.41 -3.00 -26.56
C LEU A 285 7.64 -2.32 -27.69
N LEU A 286 7.89 -1.02 -27.89
CA LEU A 286 7.41 -0.26 -29.03
C LEU A 286 8.55 -0.11 -30.02
N GLU A 287 8.35 -0.62 -31.22
CA GLU A 287 9.24 -0.35 -32.32
C GLU A 287 8.74 0.86 -33.09
N ASP A 288 9.58 1.90 -33.09
CA ASP A 288 9.21 3.20 -33.63
C ASP A 288 8.01 3.79 -32.87
N VAL A 289 6.77 3.51 -33.23
CA VAL A 289 5.58 3.93 -32.44
C VAL A 289 4.54 2.81 -32.27
N SER A 290 4.86 1.60 -32.71
CA SER A 290 3.92 0.48 -32.74
C SER A 290 4.35 -0.61 -31.77
N VAL A 291 3.38 -1.25 -31.13
CA VAL A 291 3.63 -2.42 -30.29
C VAL A 291 4.31 -3.50 -31.13
N ASP A 292 5.44 -3.97 -30.62
CA ASP A 292 6.24 -4.98 -31.26
C ASP A 292 5.57 -6.36 -31.24
N LYS A 293 5.88 -7.18 -32.26
CA LYS A 293 5.67 -8.63 -32.20
C LYS A 293 6.90 -9.27 -31.51
N PRO A 294 6.74 -9.85 -30.31
CA PRO A 294 7.83 -10.50 -29.60
C PRO A 294 8.52 -11.57 -30.46
N SER A 295 9.82 -11.81 -30.22
CA SER A 295 10.57 -12.83 -30.95
C SER A 295 10.10 -14.24 -30.58
N GLU A 296 10.33 -15.20 -31.47
CA GLU A 296 10.02 -16.62 -31.22
C GLU A 296 10.62 -17.12 -29.92
N PHE A 297 11.86 -16.74 -29.61
CA PHE A 297 12.49 -17.08 -28.34
C PHE A 297 11.72 -16.53 -27.15
N VAL A 298 11.33 -15.24 -27.15
CA VAL A 298 10.62 -14.63 -26.01
C VAL A 298 9.28 -15.32 -25.71
N VAL A 299 8.57 -15.82 -26.74
CA VAL A 299 7.27 -16.50 -26.57
C VAL A 299 7.39 -18.01 -26.39
N SER A 300 8.55 -18.60 -26.69
CA SER A 300 8.82 -20.02 -26.48
C SER A 300 8.73 -20.41 -25.01
N GLU A 301 8.51 -21.70 -24.74
CA GLU A 301 8.49 -22.23 -23.37
C GLU A 301 9.80 -21.93 -22.63
N GLU A 302 10.93 -22.07 -23.32
CA GLU A 302 12.25 -21.78 -22.77
C GLU A 302 12.43 -20.29 -22.46
N GLY A 303 12.02 -19.39 -23.36
CA GLY A 303 12.08 -17.95 -23.09
C GLY A 303 11.20 -17.54 -21.91
N GLN A 304 10.01 -18.14 -21.77
CA GLN A 304 9.15 -17.90 -20.61
C GLN A 304 9.75 -18.46 -19.31
N ARG A 305 10.46 -19.59 -19.37
CA ARG A 305 11.21 -20.16 -18.25
C ARG A 305 12.33 -19.21 -17.82
N VAL A 306 13.17 -18.77 -18.76
CA VAL A 306 14.26 -17.82 -18.50
C VAL A 306 13.72 -16.50 -17.96
N GLN A 307 12.61 -15.99 -18.51
CA GLN A 307 11.97 -14.76 -18.03
C GLN A 307 11.61 -14.83 -16.54
N LYS A 308 11.02 -15.95 -16.08
CA LYS A 308 10.67 -16.16 -14.67
C LYS A 308 11.90 -16.29 -13.78
N LEU A 309 12.90 -17.07 -14.21
CA LEU A 309 14.16 -17.24 -13.48
C LEU A 309 14.92 -15.93 -13.34
N LEU A 310 15.02 -15.16 -14.43
CA LEU A 310 15.63 -13.84 -14.41
C LEU A 310 14.93 -12.92 -13.42
N TRP A 311 13.59 -12.93 -13.38
CA TRP A 311 12.84 -12.15 -12.39
C TRP A 311 13.23 -12.55 -10.97
N GLU A 312 13.24 -13.85 -10.66
CA GLU A 312 13.63 -14.37 -9.35
C GLU A 312 15.05 -13.92 -9.00
N GLU A 313 16.05 -14.25 -9.81
CA GLU A 313 17.46 -13.87 -9.58
C GLU A 313 17.66 -12.37 -9.42
N THR A 314 17.01 -11.57 -10.28
CA THR A 314 17.08 -10.12 -10.17
C THR A 314 16.45 -9.64 -8.88
N CYS A 315 15.38 -10.27 -8.42
CA CYS A 315 14.81 -9.93 -7.13
C CYS A 315 15.79 -10.21 -5.99
N GLU A 316 16.47 -11.36 -6.02
CA GLU A 316 17.48 -11.71 -5.01
C GLU A 316 18.68 -10.74 -5.04
N GLU A 317 19.15 -10.38 -6.24
CA GLU A 317 20.24 -9.41 -6.43
C GLU A 317 19.87 -8.02 -5.87
N MET A 318 18.61 -7.60 -6.04
CA MET A 318 18.14 -6.30 -5.53
C MET A 318 17.87 -6.30 -4.02
N ASP A 319 17.82 -7.48 -3.38
CA ASP A 319 17.56 -7.58 -1.94
C ASP A 319 18.72 -7.03 -1.12
N GLY A 320 18.40 -6.21 -0.12
CA GLY A 320 19.41 -5.51 0.69
C GLY A 320 20.00 -4.26 0.02
N LEU A 321 19.85 -4.10 -1.31
CA LEU A 321 20.22 -2.87 -2.01
C LEU A 321 19.11 -1.80 -1.94
N THR A 322 17.85 -2.20 -1.74
CA THR A 322 16.74 -1.25 -1.53
C THR A 322 15.92 -1.61 -0.29
N PRO A 323 15.51 -0.63 0.53
CA PRO A 323 14.55 -0.86 1.62
C PRO A 323 13.22 -1.42 1.11
N ASN A 324 12.89 -1.11 -0.14
CA ASN A 324 11.68 -1.55 -0.85
C ASN A 324 11.99 -2.59 -1.94
N GLY A 325 13.04 -3.40 -1.76
CA GLY A 325 13.39 -4.44 -2.73
C GLY A 325 12.24 -5.41 -2.99
N PRO A 326 12.28 -6.17 -4.08
CA PRO A 326 11.20 -7.10 -4.43
C PRO A 326 10.93 -8.15 -3.34
N ARG A 327 11.92 -8.63 -2.56
CA ARG A 327 11.57 -9.40 -1.35
C ARG A 327 11.05 -8.55 -0.20
N SER A 328 11.32 -7.25 -0.10
CA SER A 328 10.57 -6.36 0.82
C SER A 328 9.10 -6.20 0.38
N MET A 329 8.82 -6.31 -0.92
CA MET A 329 7.47 -6.28 -1.48
C MET A 329 6.75 -7.63 -1.34
N THR A 330 7.44 -8.78 -1.41
CA THR A 330 6.86 -10.09 -1.01
C THR A 330 6.80 -10.28 0.50
N LYS A 331 7.78 -9.77 1.28
CA LYS A 331 7.76 -9.72 2.76
C LYS A 331 6.56 -8.96 3.31
N LYS A 332 6.08 -7.95 2.58
CA LYS A 332 4.85 -7.21 2.92
C LYS A 332 3.61 -8.10 2.97
N THR A 333 3.63 -9.28 2.36
CA THR A 333 2.56 -10.29 2.42
C THR A 333 2.96 -11.57 3.15
N ASP A 334 4.24 -11.81 3.42
CA ASP A 334 4.69 -13.03 4.15
C ASP A 334 4.04 -13.15 5.53
N TRP A 335 3.80 -12.01 6.20
CA TRP A 335 3.08 -11.99 7.48
C TRP A 335 1.66 -12.57 7.37
N LEU A 336 1.01 -12.47 6.20
CA LEU A 336 -0.30 -13.08 5.95
C LEU A 336 -0.23 -14.60 6.12
N PHE A 337 0.90 -15.22 5.77
CA PHE A 337 1.08 -16.68 5.78
C PHE A 337 1.79 -17.20 7.04
N LYS A 338 2.21 -16.35 7.98
CA LYS A 338 2.88 -16.78 9.24
C LYS A 338 2.10 -17.88 9.98
N GLY A 339 2.62 -19.10 10.08
CA GLY A 339 1.89 -20.21 10.74
C GLY A 339 0.76 -20.84 9.93
N ALA A 340 0.64 -20.50 8.64
CA ALA A 340 -0.15 -21.25 7.67
C ALA A 340 0.60 -22.52 7.27
N GLY A 341 -0.03 -23.68 7.44
CA GLY A 341 0.49 -24.99 7.08
C GLY A 341 -0.09 -25.47 5.75
N ARG A 342 -0.54 -26.73 5.70
CA ARG A 342 -1.16 -27.29 4.49
C ARG A 342 -2.44 -26.54 4.12
N LYS A 343 -2.65 -26.29 2.83
CA LYS A 343 -3.91 -25.72 2.32
C LYS A 343 -5.06 -26.71 2.53
N LEU A 344 -6.18 -26.23 3.06
CA LEU A 344 -7.41 -27.01 3.32
C LEU A 344 -8.49 -26.71 2.28
N ALA A 345 -8.68 -25.44 1.94
CA ALA A 345 -9.70 -25.01 0.99
C ALA A 345 -9.33 -23.67 0.33
N THR A 346 -9.95 -23.39 -0.81
CA THR A 346 -9.92 -22.09 -1.46
C THR A 346 -11.35 -21.73 -1.83
N ILE A 347 -11.81 -20.54 -1.42
CA ILE A 347 -13.16 -20.05 -1.63
C ILE A 347 -13.06 -18.78 -2.47
N GLN A 348 -13.67 -18.78 -3.67
CA GLN A 348 -13.76 -17.56 -4.47
C GLN A 348 -14.99 -16.74 -4.08
N SER A 349 -14.87 -15.42 -4.05
CA SER A 349 -16.00 -14.54 -3.71
C SER A 349 -17.22 -14.73 -4.62
N SER A 350 -16.99 -15.03 -5.90
CA SER A 350 -18.04 -15.33 -6.88
C SER A 350 -18.82 -16.60 -6.57
N GLU A 351 -18.19 -17.57 -5.90
CA GLU A 351 -18.76 -18.91 -5.63
C GLU A 351 -19.59 -18.94 -4.36
N VAL A 352 -19.37 -18.00 -3.42
CA VAL A 352 -20.13 -17.92 -2.17
C VAL A 352 -21.60 -17.64 -2.46
N GLN A 353 -22.45 -18.59 -2.09
CA GLN A 353 -23.90 -18.48 -2.23
C GLN A 353 -24.51 -17.69 -1.05
N PRO A 354 -25.56 -16.88 -1.26
CA PRO A 354 -26.25 -16.20 -0.18
C PRO A 354 -27.11 -17.17 0.65
N SER A 355 -27.08 -17.04 1.99
CA SER A 355 -27.96 -17.79 2.92
C SER A 355 -29.42 -17.59 2.55
N PRO A 356 -30.34 -18.58 2.64
CA PRO A 356 -31.77 -18.34 2.43
C PRO A 356 -32.37 -17.35 3.44
N THR A 357 -31.81 -17.27 4.65
CA THR A 357 -32.26 -16.37 5.72
C THR A 357 -31.77 -14.96 5.46
N ALA A 358 -32.68 -13.98 5.50
CA ALA A 358 -32.32 -12.57 5.41
C ALA A 358 -31.57 -12.12 6.67
N VAL A 359 -30.58 -11.24 6.50
CA VAL A 359 -29.85 -10.63 7.62
C VAL A 359 -30.54 -9.32 7.98
N THR A 360 -30.99 -9.17 9.21
CA THR A 360 -31.69 -7.94 9.63
C THR A 360 -31.20 -7.35 10.96
N SER A 361 -31.27 -6.02 11.06
CA SER A 361 -31.07 -5.28 12.31
C SER A 361 -32.31 -5.20 13.20
N SER A 362 -33.49 -5.58 12.69
CA SER A 362 -34.77 -5.48 13.41
C SER A 362 -34.93 -6.45 14.59
N GLY A 363 -34.17 -7.55 14.61
CA GLY A 363 -34.21 -8.56 15.68
C GLY A 363 -33.62 -8.12 17.02
N GLY A 364 -33.17 -6.87 17.13
CA GLY A 364 -32.55 -6.32 18.33
C GLY A 364 -31.12 -6.83 18.58
N TYR A 365 -30.62 -6.58 19.78
CA TYR A 365 -29.32 -7.01 20.26
C TYR A 365 -29.34 -7.04 21.79
N ASN A 366 -28.45 -7.82 22.42
CA ASN A 366 -28.18 -7.68 23.86
C ASN A 366 -26.74 -7.23 24.10
N LEU A 367 -26.55 -6.36 25.10
CA LEU A 367 -25.23 -5.94 25.53
C LEU A 367 -24.62 -7.02 26.43
N VAL A 368 -23.59 -7.69 25.90
CA VAL A 368 -22.91 -8.80 26.57
C VAL A 368 -21.85 -8.28 27.56
N CYS A 369 -21.08 -7.27 27.18
CA CYS A 369 -20.20 -6.56 28.10
C CYS A 369 -19.69 -5.25 27.47
N SER A 370 -19.10 -4.39 28.29
CA SER A 370 -18.36 -3.21 27.89
C SER A 370 -17.14 -3.01 28.80
N TYR A 371 -16.14 -2.28 28.29
CA TYR A 371 -14.95 -1.92 29.06
C TYR A 371 -14.15 -0.78 28.43
N ASN A 372 -13.36 -0.08 29.24
CA ASN A 372 -12.27 0.80 28.77
C ASN A 372 -10.92 0.16 29.05
N TRP A 373 -9.94 0.35 28.15
CA TRP A 373 -8.55 0.13 28.51
C TRP A 373 -8.02 1.31 29.32
N LEU A 374 -7.03 1.05 30.17
CA LEU A 374 -6.23 2.10 30.82
C LEU A 374 -4.85 2.17 30.19
N GLU A 375 -4.29 3.38 30.13
CA GLU A 375 -2.89 3.58 29.71
C GLU A 375 -1.93 3.20 30.85
N THR A 376 -1.85 1.89 31.13
CA THR A 376 -0.99 1.30 32.17
C THR A 376 0.00 0.30 31.58
N ASN A 377 1.07 0.01 32.30
CA ASN A 377 2.06 -1.02 31.91
C ASN A 377 1.44 -2.42 31.90
N ASP A 378 0.59 -2.72 32.88
CA ASP A 378 -0.16 -3.96 32.95
C ASP A 378 -1.49 -3.85 32.18
N PRO A 379 -1.97 -4.92 31.52
CA PRO A 379 -3.24 -4.91 30.82
C PRO A 379 -4.41 -4.76 31.81
N THR A 380 -4.90 -3.53 31.97
CA THR A 380 -5.94 -3.18 32.96
C THR A 380 -7.16 -2.56 32.28
N VAL A 381 -8.35 -2.94 32.75
CA VAL A 381 -9.62 -2.42 32.23
C VAL A 381 -10.58 -1.96 33.32
N TYR A 382 -11.35 -0.91 33.01
CA TYR A 382 -12.57 -0.55 33.74
C TYR A 382 -13.78 -1.28 33.16
N VAL A 383 -14.60 -1.87 34.03
CA VAL A 383 -15.81 -2.62 33.66
C VAL A 383 -16.98 -2.16 34.54
N PRO A 384 -18.12 -1.70 33.98
CA PRO A 384 -18.47 -1.68 32.56
C PRO A 384 -17.71 -0.63 31.74
N GLY A 385 -16.99 0.29 32.39
CA GLY A 385 -16.41 1.45 31.74
C GLY A 385 -17.47 2.44 31.25
N ASP A 386 -17.01 3.58 30.73
CA ASP A 386 -17.82 4.65 30.14
C ASP A 386 -17.20 5.12 28.82
N PRO A 387 -18.02 5.32 27.77
CA PRO A 387 -17.60 6.11 26.62
C PRO A 387 -17.36 7.57 27.06
N PRO A 388 -16.46 8.30 26.39
CA PRO A 388 -16.36 9.74 26.63
C PRO A 388 -17.63 10.44 26.11
N ARG A 389 -18.03 11.51 26.78
CA ARG A 389 -19.24 12.28 26.44
C ARG A 389 -18.94 13.25 25.31
N TYR A 390 -19.82 13.33 24.32
CA TYR A 390 -19.75 14.41 23.32
C TYR A 390 -19.99 15.78 23.97
N VAL A 391 -19.16 16.76 23.64
CA VAL A 391 -19.26 18.13 24.12
C VAL A 391 -19.33 19.08 22.93
N PRO A 392 -20.47 19.79 22.73
CA PRO A 392 -20.57 20.82 21.71
C PRO A 392 -19.48 21.88 21.84
N ARG A 393 -18.91 22.31 20.71
CA ARG A 393 -17.87 23.35 20.65
C ARG A 393 -18.34 24.57 19.89
N ILE A 394 -17.89 25.75 20.32
CA ILE A 394 -18.07 26.99 19.57
C ILE A 394 -17.11 26.95 18.37
N LEU A 395 -17.63 27.11 17.16
CA LEU A 395 -16.89 27.01 15.91
C LEU A 395 -16.51 28.40 15.37
N PRO A 396 -15.39 28.52 14.64
CA PRO A 396 -14.47 27.45 14.26
C PRO A 396 -13.52 27.02 15.38
N ILE A 397 -13.09 25.75 15.36
CA ILE A 397 -12.00 25.25 16.22
C ILE A 397 -10.82 24.79 15.36
N GLN A 398 -9.60 25.15 15.77
CA GLN A 398 -8.38 24.60 15.18
C GLN A 398 -7.96 23.36 15.95
N VAL A 399 -7.70 22.29 15.22
CA VAL A 399 -7.18 21.03 15.76
C VAL A 399 -5.81 20.75 15.12
N ALA A 400 -4.85 20.27 15.91
CA ALA A 400 -3.54 19.87 15.41
C ALA A 400 -3.62 18.55 14.62
N ARG A 401 -2.66 18.31 13.72
CA ARG A 401 -2.57 17.02 13.01
C ARG A 401 -2.32 15.87 13.99
N ASP A 402 -2.91 14.72 13.69
CA ASP A 402 -2.70 13.50 14.46
C ASP A 402 -1.21 13.16 14.48
N SER A 403 -0.69 12.88 15.67
CA SER A 403 0.72 12.54 15.86
C SER A 403 0.88 11.58 17.04
N GLY A 404 2.01 10.88 17.08
CA GLY A 404 2.32 9.94 18.14
C GLY A 404 1.82 8.52 17.86
N ARG A 405 1.61 7.77 18.93
CA ARG A 405 1.31 6.34 18.87
C ARG A 405 -0.17 6.11 18.59
N HIS A 406 -0.48 5.39 17.51
CA HIS A 406 -1.84 5.02 17.13
C HIS A 406 -2.01 3.50 17.17
N PHE A 407 -3.01 3.03 17.92
CA PHE A 407 -3.32 1.60 18.00
C PHE A 407 -4.25 1.17 16.85
N ILE A 408 -3.78 0.25 16.01
CA ILE A 408 -4.60 -0.36 14.94
C ILE A 408 -5.53 -1.42 15.53
N ASP A 409 -5.04 -2.16 16.54
CA ASP A 409 -5.82 -3.08 17.38
C ASP A 409 -5.26 -3.08 18.82
N GLN A 410 -5.88 -2.27 19.69
CA GLN A 410 -5.49 -2.14 21.10
C GLN A 410 -5.47 -3.49 21.82
N ASN A 411 -6.41 -4.38 21.52
CA ASN A 411 -6.55 -5.65 22.22
C ASN A 411 -5.43 -6.63 21.85
N SER A 412 -5.11 -6.74 20.56
CA SER A 412 -3.98 -7.57 20.10
C SER A 412 -2.63 -6.99 20.51
N PHE A 413 -2.54 -5.66 20.70
CA PHE A 413 -1.35 -5.04 21.26
C PHE A 413 -1.17 -5.36 22.76
N ARG A 414 -2.22 -5.18 23.57
CA ARG A 414 -2.17 -5.37 25.03
C ARG A 414 -2.17 -6.85 25.43
N LEU A 415 -2.82 -7.72 24.64
CA LEU A 415 -2.96 -9.16 24.87
C LEU A 415 -2.65 -9.95 23.58
N PRO A 416 -1.38 -10.00 23.12
CA PRO A 416 -1.02 -10.65 21.87
C PRO A 416 -1.33 -12.16 21.85
N GLN A 417 -1.34 -12.81 23.02
CA GLN A 417 -1.64 -14.23 23.13
C GLN A 417 -3.15 -14.51 23.05
N TYR A 418 -3.97 -13.72 23.76
CA TYR A 418 -5.42 -13.91 23.88
C TYR A 418 -6.20 -12.60 23.68
N PRO A 419 -6.32 -12.07 22.45
CA PRO A 419 -6.94 -10.77 22.20
C PRO A 419 -8.41 -10.66 22.62
N PHE A 420 -9.11 -11.79 22.79
CA PHE A 420 -10.49 -11.84 23.26
C PHE A 420 -10.63 -12.10 24.77
N GLU A 421 -9.56 -12.38 25.52
CA GLU A 421 -9.67 -12.69 26.96
C GLU A 421 -10.42 -11.60 27.73
N VAL A 422 -10.13 -10.33 27.45
CA VAL A 422 -10.77 -9.16 28.09
C VAL A 422 -12.30 -9.19 28.00
N VAL A 423 -12.86 -9.72 26.90
CA VAL A 423 -14.32 -9.85 26.73
C VAL A 423 -14.90 -10.76 27.81
N PHE A 424 -14.24 -11.89 28.07
CA PHE A 424 -14.68 -12.85 29.07
C PHE A 424 -14.50 -12.33 30.49
N ARG A 425 -13.39 -11.63 30.76
CA ARG A 425 -13.16 -10.99 32.06
C ARG A 425 -14.17 -9.89 32.35
N ALA A 426 -14.54 -9.09 31.35
CA ALA A 426 -15.60 -8.09 31.50
C ALA A 426 -16.99 -8.74 31.69
N MET A 427 -17.28 -9.83 30.97
CA MET A 427 -18.51 -10.60 31.16
C MET A 427 -18.64 -11.19 32.58
N GLU A 428 -17.54 -11.63 33.20
CA GLU A 428 -17.59 -12.14 34.59
C GLU A 428 -18.14 -11.10 35.58
N VAL A 429 -17.92 -9.82 35.32
CA VAL A 429 -18.43 -8.71 36.14
C VAL A 429 -19.85 -8.32 35.73
N MET A 430 -20.09 -8.10 34.43
CA MET A 430 -21.37 -7.54 33.98
C MET A 430 -22.47 -8.58 33.83
N ASN A 431 -22.13 -9.78 33.37
CA ASN A 431 -23.08 -10.83 33.01
C ASN A 431 -22.56 -12.21 33.45
N PRO A 432 -22.37 -12.44 34.77
CA PRO A 432 -21.74 -13.66 35.29
C PRO A 432 -22.49 -14.93 34.91
N THR A 433 -23.81 -14.89 34.71
CA THR A 433 -24.60 -16.07 34.35
C THR A 433 -24.52 -16.42 32.86
N TYR A 434 -23.97 -15.53 32.02
CA TYR A 434 -23.90 -15.75 30.58
C TYR A 434 -23.02 -16.95 30.24
N LYS A 435 -23.52 -17.81 29.35
CA LYS A 435 -22.81 -18.98 28.81
C LYS A 435 -22.64 -18.81 27.32
N PHE A 436 -21.51 -19.27 26.81
CA PHE A 436 -21.13 -19.06 25.41
C PHE A 436 -21.45 -20.28 24.52
N ASN A 437 -22.09 -21.30 25.10
CA ASN A 437 -22.47 -22.54 24.41
C ASN A 437 -23.41 -22.31 23.23
N ASP A 438 -24.29 -21.31 23.33
CA ASP A 438 -25.30 -21.00 22.31
C ASP A 438 -24.84 -19.92 21.33
N VAL A 439 -23.58 -19.45 21.42
CA VAL A 439 -23.02 -18.47 20.50
C VAL A 439 -22.29 -19.20 19.36
N ASP A 440 -22.67 -18.89 18.13
CA ASP A 440 -22.10 -19.52 16.93
C ASP A 440 -20.77 -18.89 16.53
N VAL A 441 -20.64 -17.57 16.65
CA VAL A 441 -19.47 -16.80 16.20
C VAL A 441 -19.11 -15.69 17.18
N LEU A 442 -17.84 -15.60 17.56
CA LEU A 442 -17.24 -14.44 18.23
C LEU A 442 -16.28 -13.75 17.25
N ILE A 443 -16.55 -12.48 16.93
CA ILE A 443 -15.85 -11.75 15.86
C ILE A 443 -15.74 -10.26 16.17
N ASN A 444 -14.81 -9.57 15.52
CA ASN A 444 -14.71 -8.11 15.56
C ASN A 444 -15.45 -7.47 14.36
N ARG A 445 -16.11 -6.33 14.58
CA ARG A 445 -16.73 -5.48 13.55
C ARG A 445 -15.82 -5.25 12.33
N ASN A 446 -14.54 -4.98 12.54
CA ASN A 446 -13.61 -4.73 11.43
C ASN A 446 -13.45 -5.95 10.51
N THR A 447 -13.43 -7.15 11.08
CA THR A 447 -13.34 -8.39 10.29
C THR A 447 -14.63 -8.62 9.51
N LEU A 448 -15.80 -8.34 10.10
CA LEU A 448 -17.08 -8.41 9.38
C LEU A 448 -17.11 -7.46 8.18
N ARG A 449 -16.54 -6.26 8.30
CA ARG A 449 -16.40 -5.32 7.17
C ARG A 449 -15.51 -5.89 6.07
N LYS A 450 -14.33 -6.43 6.41
CA LYS A 450 -13.42 -7.08 5.45
C LYS A 450 -14.10 -8.24 4.71
N LEU A 451 -14.87 -9.08 5.43
CA LEU A 451 -15.64 -10.17 4.83
C LEU A 451 -16.81 -9.66 3.96
N LEU A 452 -17.48 -8.58 4.37
CA LEU A 452 -18.53 -7.96 3.57
C LEU A 452 -17.97 -7.41 2.26
N ASP A 453 -16.83 -6.71 2.30
CA ASP A 453 -16.14 -6.19 1.11
C ASP A 453 -15.72 -7.32 0.17
N PHE A 454 -15.19 -8.42 0.72
CA PHE A 454 -14.93 -9.65 -0.03
C PHE A 454 -16.19 -10.16 -0.73
N CYS A 455 -17.30 -10.36 -0.02
CA CYS A 455 -18.57 -10.83 -0.59
C CYS A 455 -19.21 -9.82 -1.55
N HIS A 456 -18.89 -8.53 -1.42
CA HIS A 456 -19.29 -7.46 -2.32
C HIS A 456 -18.46 -7.37 -3.60
N GLN A 457 -17.30 -8.05 -3.63
CA GLN A 457 -16.27 -7.91 -4.66
C GLN A 457 -15.83 -6.46 -4.82
N ARG A 458 -15.69 -5.73 -3.70
CA ARG A 458 -15.24 -4.34 -3.64
C ARG A 458 -13.86 -4.27 -3.01
N HIS A 459 -12.94 -3.50 -3.63
CA HIS A 459 -11.60 -3.17 -3.13
C HIS A 459 -10.67 -4.35 -2.76
N HIS A 460 -9.38 -4.20 -3.04
CA HIS A 460 -8.39 -5.29 -3.02
C HIS A 460 -7.40 -5.15 -1.86
N ILE A 461 -7.90 -5.05 -0.63
CA ILE A 461 -7.02 -5.07 0.55
C ILE A 461 -6.85 -6.52 0.98
N ASP A 462 -5.65 -7.05 0.77
CA ASP A 462 -5.26 -8.35 1.29
C ASP A 462 -5.33 -8.34 2.82
N PHE A 463 -5.88 -9.40 3.39
CA PHE A 463 -5.99 -9.50 4.85
C PHE A 463 -5.85 -10.93 5.33
N ARG A 464 -5.54 -11.05 6.61
CA ARG A 464 -5.42 -12.32 7.31
C ARG A 464 -6.35 -12.34 8.52
N ILE A 465 -6.94 -13.50 8.78
CA ILE A 465 -7.62 -13.82 10.04
C ILE A 465 -7.18 -15.20 10.52
N ASN A 466 -7.13 -15.38 11.85
CA ASN A 466 -7.00 -16.71 12.43
C ASN A 466 -8.37 -17.17 12.90
N LEU A 467 -8.65 -18.46 12.70
CA LEU A 467 -9.91 -19.07 13.07
C LEU A 467 -9.67 -20.17 14.08
N PHE A 468 -10.48 -20.21 15.13
CA PHE A 468 -10.46 -21.25 16.15
C PHE A 468 -11.87 -21.72 16.43
N VAL A 469 -12.05 -22.99 16.78
CA VAL A 469 -13.33 -23.48 17.29
C VAL A 469 -13.18 -23.91 18.74
N VAL A 470 -13.96 -23.29 19.62
CA VAL A 470 -14.13 -23.70 21.03
C VAL A 470 -15.51 -24.31 21.14
N GLN A 471 -15.58 -25.62 21.36
CA GLN A 471 -16.83 -26.40 21.29
C GLN A 471 -17.54 -26.17 19.94
N ASN A 472 -18.62 -25.38 19.94
CA ASN A 472 -19.42 -25.06 18.76
C ASN A 472 -19.14 -23.65 18.20
N THR A 473 -18.49 -22.79 18.98
CA THR A 473 -18.29 -21.37 18.68
C THR A 473 -17.06 -21.16 17.81
N LEU A 474 -17.23 -20.50 16.66
CA LEU A 474 -16.14 -20.00 15.84
C LEU A 474 -15.61 -18.68 16.42
N VAL A 475 -14.36 -18.67 16.86
CA VAL A 475 -13.65 -17.45 17.28
C VAL A 475 -12.80 -16.96 16.11
N VAL A 476 -13.07 -15.72 15.66
CA VAL A 476 -12.41 -15.09 14.51
C VAL A 476 -11.48 -13.98 15.00
N GLU A 477 -10.19 -14.29 15.06
CA GLU A 477 -9.13 -13.38 15.52
C GLU A 477 -8.65 -12.49 14.36
N ARG A 478 -8.67 -11.17 14.59
CA ARG A 478 -8.14 -10.16 13.67
C ARG A 478 -6.61 -10.24 13.66
N CYS A 479 -6.00 -10.28 12.48
CA CYS A 479 -4.55 -10.18 12.33
C CYS A 479 -4.19 -8.93 11.53
N GLU A 480 -3.22 -8.16 12.03
CA GLU A 480 -2.65 -7.00 11.35
C GLU A 480 -1.12 -7.15 11.37
N GLU A 481 -0.44 -6.64 10.34
CA GLU A 481 1.02 -6.69 10.23
C GLU A 481 1.71 -6.06 11.44
N LYS A 482 1.15 -4.93 11.89
CA LYS A 482 1.58 -4.19 13.07
C LYS A 482 0.34 -3.81 13.88
N PRO A 483 0.29 -4.09 15.20
CA PRO A 483 -0.86 -3.72 16.02
C PRO A 483 -0.85 -2.23 16.40
N VAL A 484 0.27 -1.53 16.17
CA VAL A 484 0.51 -0.11 16.46
C VAL A 484 1.25 0.54 15.29
N GLU A 485 0.91 1.78 15.00
CA GLU A 485 1.59 2.66 14.05
C GLU A 485 2.08 3.93 14.75
N MET A 486 3.28 4.42 14.37
CA MET A 486 3.79 5.71 14.83
C MET A 486 3.54 6.75 13.75
N ILE A 487 2.67 7.71 14.06
CA ILE A 487 2.33 8.80 13.16
C ILE A 487 3.30 9.97 13.41
N GLN A 488 4.23 10.15 12.49
CA GLN A 488 5.07 11.36 12.45
C GLN A 488 4.23 12.43 11.75
N GLY A 489 3.71 13.42 12.51
CA GLY A 489 2.68 14.41 12.12
C GLY A 489 3.02 15.30 10.91
N GLY A 490 3.24 14.69 9.74
CA GLY A 490 3.55 15.33 8.47
C GLY A 490 2.31 15.68 7.66
N THR A 491 2.48 16.22 6.45
CA THR A 491 1.39 16.74 5.61
C THR A 491 0.36 15.69 5.15
N SER A 492 0.67 14.39 5.23
CA SER A 492 -0.22 13.27 4.92
C SER A 492 -1.08 12.79 6.09
N THR A 493 -0.89 13.33 7.30
CA THR A 493 -1.58 12.89 8.52
C THR A 493 -2.90 13.63 8.74
N GLY A 494 -3.90 12.87 9.18
CA GLY A 494 -5.27 13.36 9.40
C GLY A 494 -5.43 14.19 10.67
N PHE A 495 -6.69 14.48 11.02
CA PHE A 495 -7.07 15.25 12.21
C PHE A 495 -8.09 14.49 13.07
N GLY A 496 -8.26 13.18 12.83
CA GLY A 496 -9.39 12.42 13.36
C GLY A 496 -9.31 12.21 14.87
N HIS A 497 -8.14 11.76 15.36
CA HIS A 497 -7.93 11.46 16.78
C HIS A 497 -7.94 12.73 17.62
N ASN A 498 -7.21 13.76 17.18
CA ASN A 498 -7.19 15.02 17.90
C ASN A 498 -8.56 15.71 17.84
N PHE A 499 -9.34 15.52 16.78
CA PHE A 499 -10.70 16.02 16.71
C PHE A 499 -11.62 15.30 17.70
N GLU A 500 -11.54 13.97 17.78
CA GLU A 500 -12.28 13.18 18.77
C GLU A 500 -11.98 13.65 20.20
N GLN A 501 -10.70 13.85 20.54
CA GLN A 501 -10.30 14.40 21.84
C GLN A 501 -10.80 15.84 22.04
N ALA A 502 -10.82 16.65 20.99
CA ALA A 502 -11.29 18.03 21.08
C ALA A 502 -12.81 18.12 21.34
N VAL A 503 -13.61 17.19 20.84
CA VAL A 503 -15.09 17.23 20.94
C VAL A 503 -15.67 16.27 21.97
N THR A 504 -14.83 15.61 22.77
CA THR A 504 -15.27 14.71 23.83
C THR A 504 -14.66 15.07 25.17
N ARG A 505 -15.25 14.56 26.25
CA ARG A 505 -14.72 14.68 27.62
C ARG A 505 -15.04 13.41 28.40
N SER A 506 -14.04 12.84 29.07
CA SER A 506 -14.26 11.72 30.01
C SER A 506 -15.12 12.16 31.20
N LEU A 507 -15.92 11.24 31.73
CA LEU A 507 -16.68 11.47 32.95
C LEU A 507 -15.74 11.52 34.18
N PRO A 508 -16.12 12.24 35.25
CA PRO A 508 -15.32 12.28 36.48
C PRO A 508 -15.01 10.88 37.03
N GLY A 509 -13.76 10.61 37.40
CA GLY A 509 -13.31 9.30 37.89
C GLY A 509 -12.89 8.30 36.80
N MET A 510 -13.01 8.71 35.53
CA MET A 510 -12.60 7.95 34.34
C MET A 510 -11.34 8.54 33.71
N GLU A 511 -10.40 9.01 34.53
CA GLU A 511 -9.11 9.51 34.06
C GLU A 511 -8.22 8.35 33.54
N GLY A 512 -7.42 8.62 32.51
CA GLY A 512 -6.48 7.65 31.95
C GLY A 512 -7.09 6.53 31.11
N ILE A 513 -8.39 6.60 30.79
CA ILE A 513 -9.05 5.67 29.87
C ILE A 513 -8.55 5.88 28.43
N VAL A 514 -8.43 4.77 27.70
CA VAL A 514 -8.06 4.73 26.28
C VAL A 514 -8.97 3.72 25.60
N GLY A 515 -9.77 4.19 24.63
CA GLY A 515 -10.74 3.37 23.92
C GLY A 515 -11.87 2.83 24.80
N TYR A 516 -13.07 2.78 24.25
CA TYR A 516 -14.21 2.18 24.93
C TYR A 516 -14.82 1.12 24.03
N HIS A 517 -14.90 -0.11 24.52
CA HIS A 517 -15.30 -1.27 23.72
C HIS A 517 -16.62 -1.83 24.23
N ARG A 518 -17.46 -2.30 23.30
CA ARG A 518 -18.67 -3.08 23.61
C ARG A 518 -18.66 -4.40 22.86
N VAL A 519 -19.36 -5.37 23.43
CA VAL A 519 -19.70 -6.63 22.77
C VAL A 519 -21.22 -6.77 22.77
N LEU A 520 -21.80 -6.83 21.58
CA LEU A 520 -23.22 -7.09 21.40
C LEU A 520 -23.42 -8.52 20.91
N ASP A 521 -24.45 -9.21 21.38
CA ASP A 521 -24.96 -10.41 20.73
C ASP A 521 -26.23 -10.09 19.92
N TYR A 522 -26.33 -10.67 18.73
CA TYR A 522 -27.51 -10.55 17.88
C TYR A 522 -27.55 -11.65 16.81
N ASP A 523 -28.72 -11.87 16.20
CA ASP A 523 -28.86 -12.75 15.05
C ASP A 523 -28.21 -12.12 13.80
N PHE A 524 -27.43 -12.92 13.09
CA PHE A 524 -26.84 -12.58 11.81
C PHE A 524 -27.14 -13.67 10.78
N GLY A 525 -28.35 -13.66 10.23
CA GLY A 525 -28.74 -14.58 9.16
C GLY A 525 -28.88 -16.01 9.66
N GLY A 526 -29.40 -16.19 10.88
CA GLY A 526 -29.55 -17.48 11.56
C GLY A 526 -28.34 -17.92 12.38
N LEU A 527 -27.28 -17.10 12.43
CA LEU A 527 -26.13 -17.33 13.33
C LEU A 527 -26.20 -16.36 14.51
N LYS A 528 -26.10 -16.87 15.74
CA LYS A 528 -25.95 -16.02 16.92
C LYS A 528 -24.51 -15.51 17.00
N CYS A 529 -24.30 -14.23 16.72
CA CYS A 529 -22.99 -13.61 16.64
C CYS A 529 -22.75 -12.67 17.83
N ALA A 530 -21.65 -12.87 18.55
CA ALA A 530 -21.11 -11.91 19.51
C ALA A 530 -20.06 -11.03 18.81
N VAL A 531 -20.34 -9.73 18.70
CA VAL A 531 -19.55 -8.78 17.89
C VAL A 531 -18.93 -7.71 18.77
N ARG A 532 -17.59 -7.68 18.79
CA ARG A 532 -16.79 -6.65 19.48
C ARG A 532 -16.53 -5.46 18.58
N PHE A 533 -16.67 -4.25 19.13
CA PHE A 533 -16.30 -3.00 18.48
C PHE A 533 -15.98 -1.90 19.50
N GLU A 534 -15.32 -0.86 19.02
CA GLU A 534 -15.05 0.37 19.75
C GLU A 534 -16.17 1.39 19.50
N VAL A 535 -16.49 2.17 20.53
CA VAL A 535 -17.49 3.25 20.52
C VAL A 535 -16.75 4.53 20.88
N ASP A 536 -16.78 5.51 19.99
CA ASP A 536 -15.97 6.74 20.10
C ASP A 536 -16.54 7.68 21.17
N ALA A 537 -17.88 7.78 21.28
CA ALA A 537 -18.52 8.66 22.26
C ALA A 537 -19.95 8.22 22.61
N PHE A 538 -20.59 8.96 23.52
CA PHE A 538 -22.04 8.97 23.65
C PHE A 538 -22.61 10.39 23.56
N VAL A 539 -23.88 10.47 23.16
CA VAL A 539 -24.67 11.70 23.05
C VAL A 539 -25.84 11.61 24.03
N ASP A 540 -26.04 12.66 24.84
CA ASP A 540 -27.18 12.78 25.77
C ASP A 540 -28.39 13.43 25.11
N ASP A 541 -29.61 13.03 25.51
CA ASP A 541 -30.87 13.66 25.05
C ASP A 541 -30.95 15.17 25.37
N SER A 542 -30.16 15.66 26.33
CA SER A 542 -30.09 17.07 26.74
C SER A 542 -29.19 17.94 25.86
N SER A 543 -28.47 17.40 24.87
CA SER A 543 -27.50 18.15 24.08
C SER A 543 -28.10 19.27 23.20
N GLY A 544 -29.44 19.31 23.05
CA GLY A 544 -30.16 20.41 22.41
C GLY A 544 -30.38 21.65 23.30
N LEU A 545 -30.22 21.53 24.64
CA LEU A 545 -30.49 22.59 25.62
C LEU A 545 -29.22 23.25 26.20
N ASP A 546 -28.06 22.58 26.10
CA ASP A 546 -26.77 23.03 26.67
C ASP A 546 -26.05 24.13 25.85
N ALA A 547 -26.58 24.52 24.69
CA ALA A 547 -26.07 25.67 23.94
C ALA A 547 -26.12 26.99 24.76
N SER A 548 -26.99 27.07 25.76
CA SER A 548 -27.09 28.21 26.68
C SER A 548 -26.00 28.20 27.77
N LEU A 549 -25.60 27.02 28.27
CA LEU A 549 -24.57 26.86 29.31
C LEU A 549 -23.15 27.05 28.74
N ALA A 550 -22.92 26.63 27.49
CA ALA A 550 -21.66 26.88 26.78
C ALA A 550 -21.34 28.39 26.63
N SER A 551 -22.36 29.24 26.61
CA SER A 551 -22.19 30.71 26.58
C SER A 551 -21.70 31.30 27.91
N MET A 552 -21.99 30.63 29.04
CA MET A 552 -21.55 31.08 30.37
C MET A 552 -20.12 30.62 30.69
N GLU A 553 -19.72 29.41 30.29
CA GLU A 553 -18.33 28.94 30.49
C GLU A 553 -17.31 29.70 29.63
N ALA A 554 -17.73 30.18 28.45
CA ALA A 554 -16.89 31.01 27.57
C ALA A 554 -16.51 32.37 28.17
N GLN A 555 -17.30 32.90 29.12
CA GLN A 555 -16.99 34.17 29.81
C GLN A 555 -16.00 34.01 30.98
N VAL A 556 -15.76 32.79 31.47
CA VAL A 556 -14.85 32.54 32.60
C VAL A 556 -13.49 31.97 32.14
N GLY A 557 -13.43 31.31 30.98
CA GLY A 557 -12.21 30.66 30.46
C GLY A 557 -11.19 31.56 29.75
N ALA A 558 -11.41 32.88 29.68
CA ALA A 558 -10.52 33.82 28.98
C ALA A 558 -9.22 34.17 29.74
N LEU A 559 -8.94 33.52 30.88
CA LEU A 559 -7.70 33.65 31.63
C LEU A 559 -7.08 32.27 31.89
N SER A 560 -5.97 32.01 31.18
CA SER A 560 -5.00 30.90 31.36
C SER A 560 -5.37 29.51 30.82
N LEU A 561 -4.88 29.22 29.61
CA LEU A 561 -4.42 27.89 29.22
C LEU A 561 -2.99 27.99 28.69
N ALA A 562 -2.04 28.16 29.61
CA ALA A 562 -0.68 27.69 29.38
C ALA A 562 -0.75 26.16 29.29
N THR A 563 -0.24 25.60 28.19
CA THR A 563 0.04 24.17 28.05
C THR A 563 0.87 23.69 29.24
N PRO A 564 0.46 22.62 29.96
CA PRO A 564 1.38 21.94 30.85
C PRO A 564 2.46 21.30 29.97
N THR A 565 3.68 21.78 30.07
CA THR A 565 4.86 21.04 29.61
C THR A 565 4.89 19.74 30.41
N ILE A 566 4.53 18.64 29.75
CA ILE A 566 4.78 17.30 30.27
C ILE A 566 6.30 17.17 30.40
N ASP A 567 6.77 16.95 31.62
CA ASP A 567 8.15 16.65 31.93
C ASP A 567 8.55 15.35 31.23
N LEU A 568 9.34 15.48 30.16
CA LEU A 568 9.87 14.38 29.34
C LEU A 568 10.69 13.37 30.17
N SER A 569 11.09 13.71 31.40
CA SER A 569 11.89 12.83 32.25
C SER A 569 11.09 11.65 32.82
N ASP A 570 9.78 11.79 33.07
CA ASP A 570 8.95 10.69 33.56
C ASP A 570 8.44 9.79 32.43
N THR A 571 8.33 10.30 31.20
CA THR A 571 8.03 9.48 30.00
C THR A 571 9.25 8.67 29.55
N LEU A 572 10.47 9.12 29.86
CA LEU A 572 11.70 8.36 29.57
C LEU A 572 11.92 7.17 30.51
N LYS A 573 11.34 7.19 31.73
CA LYS A 573 11.43 6.05 32.66
C LYS A 573 10.52 4.89 32.26
N SER A 574 9.45 5.13 31.52
CA SER A 574 8.57 4.08 30.98
C SER A 574 9.02 3.54 29.61
N LEU A 575 10.06 4.13 29.01
CA LEU A 575 10.71 3.69 27.77
C LEU A 575 11.87 2.72 28.03
N GLN A 576 11.63 1.65 28.81
CA GLN A 576 12.49 0.46 28.70
C GLN A 576 12.02 -0.40 27.54
N ILE A 577 12.85 -0.44 26.50
CA ILE A 577 12.73 -1.33 25.34
C ILE A 577 12.76 -2.77 25.87
N ARG A 578 11.66 -3.51 25.72
CA ARG A 578 11.66 -4.97 25.85
C ARG A 578 11.71 -5.60 24.46
N ASP A 579 12.71 -6.46 24.27
CA ASP A 579 12.84 -7.31 23.09
C ASP A 579 11.65 -8.28 22.98
N PRO A 580 11.08 -8.52 21.79
CA PRO A 580 9.88 -9.37 21.64
C PRO A 580 10.10 -10.87 21.90
N GLU A 581 11.33 -11.32 22.15
CA GLU A 581 11.67 -12.75 22.17
C GLU A 581 11.89 -13.36 23.56
N THR A 582 11.75 -12.60 24.65
CA THR A 582 12.02 -13.14 26.00
C THR A 582 11.13 -12.57 27.11
N ASP A 583 9.87 -13.03 27.22
CA ASP A 583 9.21 -13.10 28.54
C ASP A 583 7.95 -14.01 28.48
N THR A 584 8.01 -15.17 29.13
CA THR A 584 6.93 -16.18 29.20
C THR A 584 6.11 -16.09 30.50
N ASN A 585 6.02 -14.91 31.12
CA ASN A 585 5.12 -14.69 32.26
C ASN A 585 3.75 -14.19 31.75
N LEU A 586 2.74 -15.04 31.87
CA LEU A 586 1.34 -14.79 31.49
C LEU A 586 0.74 -13.64 32.32
N THR A 587 0.84 -12.39 31.86
CA THR A 587 0.20 -11.24 32.52
C THR A 587 -1.31 -11.30 32.29
N LYS A 588 -2.05 -11.73 33.31
CA LYS A 588 -3.52 -11.80 33.31
C LYS A 588 -4.11 -10.37 33.28
N VAL A 589 -5.21 -10.17 32.54
CA VAL A 589 -5.94 -8.89 32.53
C VAL A 589 -6.44 -8.54 33.92
N GLN A 590 -6.13 -7.34 34.37
CA GLN A 590 -6.67 -6.78 35.61
C GLN A 590 -8.02 -6.10 35.33
N VAL A 591 -9.03 -6.45 36.12
CA VAL A 591 -10.37 -5.87 36.00
C VAL A 591 -10.67 -5.04 37.23
N ILE A 592 -11.02 -3.78 37.00
CA ILE A 592 -11.47 -2.86 38.04
C ILE A 592 -12.93 -2.53 37.76
N SER A 593 -13.81 -2.79 38.72
CA SER A 593 -15.23 -2.46 38.57
C SER A 593 -15.42 -0.95 38.71
N ARG A 594 -15.64 -0.28 37.57
CA ARG A 594 -15.80 1.17 37.48
C ARG A 594 -16.52 1.55 36.19
N GLY A 595 -17.25 2.65 36.23
CA GLY A 595 -18.01 3.21 35.13
C GLY A 595 -19.51 3.06 35.34
N SER A 596 -20.28 3.80 34.56
CA SER A 596 -21.74 3.78 34.58
C SER A 596 -22.30 3.00 33.39
N PHE A 597 -23.59 2.64 33.47
CA PHE A 597 -24.27 2.01 32.34
C PHE A 597 -24.80 3.08 31.38
N VAL A 598 -24.17 3.23 30.22
CA VAL A 598 -24.68 4.08 29.13
C VAL A 598 -25.50 3.23 28.15
N PRO A 599 -26.81 3.51 27.94
CA PRO A 599 -27.63 2.81 26.95
C PRO A 599 -26.98 2.81 25.56
N HIS A 600 -27.08 1.69 24.84
CA HIS A 600 -26.44 1.60 23.52
C HIS A 600 -27.08 2.53 22.48
N THR A 601 -28.33 2.94 22.69
CA THR A 601 -29.03 3.95 21.88
C THR A 601 -28.33 5.31 21.89
N HIS A 602 -27.50 5.61 22.89
CA HIS A 602 -26.73 6.85 22.99
C HIS A 602 -25.32 6.74 22.40
N ALA A 603 -24.87 5.52 22.04
CA ALA A 603 -23.55 5.33 21.45
C ALA A 603 -23.43 6.10 20.13
N ALA A 604 -22.27 6.71 19.92
CA ALA A 604 -21.98 7.53 18.76
C ALA A 604 -20.59 7.21 18.18
N GLU A 605 -20.48 7.35 16.87
CA GLU A 605 -19.23 7.29 16.12
C GLU A 605 -18.84 8.72 15.69
N ILE A 606 -17.56 9.07 15.75
CA ILE A 606 -17.03 10.40 15.40
C ILE A 606 -16.20 10.30 14.12
N LYS A 607 -16.41 11.22 13.17
CA LYS A 607 -15.63 11.29 11.94
C LYS A 607 -15.25 12.72 11.56
N SER A 608 -13.95 12.93 11.32
CA SER A 608 -13.41 14.15 10.69
C SER A 608 -13.52 14.08 9.16
N ILE A 609 -14.00 15.15 8.52
CA ILE A 609 -14.32 15.23 7.10
C ILE A 609 -13.65 16.45 6.45
N ALA A 610 -12.60 16.20 5.65
CA ALA A 610 -11.88 17.23 4.91
C ALA A 610 -12.55 17.63 3.57
N ARG A 611 -13.35 16.74 2.99
CA ARG A 611 -14.10 16.91 1.73
C ARG A 611 -15.42 16.16 1.82
N HIS A 612 -16.45 16.57 1.08
CA HIS A 612 -17.72 15.84 1.04
C HIS A 612 -17.49 14.35 0.70
N LYS A 613 -17.61 13.48 1.71
CA LYS A 613 -17.63 12.03 1.55
C LYS A 613 -19.07 11.57 1.66
N THR A 614 -19.46 10.59 0.84
CA THR A 614 -20.80 10.00 0.90
C THR A 614 -20.95 9.14 2.15
N LEU A 615 -22.11 9.17 2.81
CA LEU A 615 -22.39 8.39 4.02
C LEU A 615 -22.15 6.87 3.82
N GLY A 616 -22.31 6.38 2.58
CA GLY A 616 -22.27 4.96 2.22
C GLY A 616 -21.02 4.17 2.65
N HIS A 617 -19.85 4.81 2.76
CA HIS A 617 -18.63 4.12 3.21
C HIS A 617 -18.59 3.87 4.73
N LEU A 618 -19.39 4.62 5.52
CA LEU A 618 -19.47 4.50 6.98
C LEU A 618 -20.59 3.54 7.42
N LEU A 619 -21.64 3.38 6.60
CA LEU A 619 -22.82 2.58 6.94
C LEU A 619 -22.49 1.14 7.37
N PRO A 620 -21.59 0.38 6.73
CA PRO A 620 -21.25 -0.96 7.21
C PRO A 620 -20.70 -0.96 8.64
N GLN A 621 -19.87 0.03 8.97
CA GLN A 621 -19.25 0.15 10.29
C GLN A 621 -20.32 0.40 11.36
N LEU A 622 -21.19 1.38 11.12
CA LEU A 622 -22.28 1.74 12.02
C LEU A 622 -23.28 0.58 12.18
N TRP A 623 -23.62 -0.08 11.07
CA TRP A 623 -24.61 -1.17 11.04
C TRP A 623 -24.17 -2.40 11.84
N PHE A 624 -22.91 -2.83 11.70
CA PHE A 624 -22.36 -3.96 12.48
C PHE A 624 -22.18 -3.61 13.97
N GLY A 625 -21.96 -2.34 14.30
CA GLY A 625 -21.91 -1.86 15.68
C GLY A 625 -23.27 -1.53 16.28
N ARG A 626 -24.39 -1.65 15.52
CA ARG A 626 -25.73 -1.18 15.90
C ARG A 626 -25.79 0.29 16.37
N THR A 627 -24.81 1.09 15.94
CA THR A 627 -24.61 2.48 16.36
C THR A 627 -25.36 3.42 15.43
N GLN A 628 -26.33 4.16 15.96
CA GLN A 628 -27.22 5.00 15.16
C GLN A 628 -26.81 6.47 15.12
N ASN A 629 -26.03 6.93 16.09
CA ASN A 629 -25.61 8.33 16.14
C ASN A 629 -24.25 8.51 15.46
N LEU A 630 -24.14 9.51 14.59
CA LEU A 630 -22.92 9.86 13.87
C LEU A 630 -22.61 11.34 14.08
N ILE A 631 -21.43 11.62 14.60
CA ILE A 631 -20.90 12.97 14.80
C ILE A 631 -19.93 13.28 13.66
N GLN A 632 -20.19 14.30 12.87
CA GLN A 632 -19.37 14.65 11.71
C GLN A 632 -18.76 16.05 11.85
N GLY A 633 -17.43 16.13 11.92
CA GLY A 633 -16.69 17.39 11.91
C GLY A 633 -16.17 17.74 10.53
N HIS A 634 -16.66 18.82 9.92
CA HIS A 634 -16.21 19.31 8.62
C HIS A 634 -15.09 20.34 8.78
N HIS A 635 -13.94 20.10 8.13
CA HIS A 635 -12.78 20.96 8.28
C HIS A 635 -12.04 21.27 6.98
N ILE A 636 -11.28 22.36 6.99
CA ILE A 636 -10.28 22.72 5.97
C ILE A 636 -8.95 22.82 6.70
N GLU A 637 -7.99 21.93 6.39
CA GLU A 637 -6.64 21.93 7.02
C GLU A 637 -6.65 22.01 8.57
N GLY A 638 -7.54 21.23 9.21
CA GLY A 638 -7.67 21.16 10.67
C GLY A 638 -8.52 22.25 11.32
N VAL A 639 -9.02 23.23 10.54
CA VAL A 639 -9.99 24.20 11.02
C VAL A 639 -11.40 23.66 10.80
N PHE A 640 -12.08 23.27 11.88
CA PHE A 640 -13.44 22.74 11.83
C PHE A 640 -14.45 23.89 11.82
N HIS A 641 -15.32 23.92 10.81
CA HIS A 641 -16.29 25.00 10.61
C HIS A 641 -17.73 24.56 10.87
N LYS A 642 -17.99 23.24 10.85
CA LYS A 642 -19.31 22.67 11.09
C LYS A 642 -19.16 21.32 11.79
N ILE A 643 -19.97 21.10 12.83
CA ILE A 643 -20.12 19.79 13.47
C ILE A 643 -21.61 19.43 13.39
N THR A 644 -21.94 18.24 12.89
CA THR A 644 -23.31 17.70 12.92
C THR A 644 -23.37 16.49 13.84
N VAL A 645 -24.53 16.27 14.45
CA VAL A 645 -24.86 15.08 15.23
C VAL A 645 -26.14 14.51 14.62
N ASP A 646 -25.98 13.47 13.82
CA ASP A 646 -27.06 12.93 13.00
C ASP A 646 -27.44 11.53 13.51
N ASN A 647 -28.74 11.26 13.65
CA ASN A 647 -29.22 9.89 13.83
C ASN A 647 -29.47 9.25 12.45
N VAL A 648 -28.61 8.32 12.07
CA VAL A 648 -28.62 7.66 10.75
C VAL A 648 -29.39 6.33 10.76
N GLY A 649 -30.25 6.09 11.76
CA GLY A 649 -30.99 4.83 11.89
C GLY A 649 -31.84 4.48 10.68
N GLN A 650 -32.44 5.49 10.02
CA GLN A 650 -33.19 5.29 8.78
C GLN A 650 -32.29 4.96 7.59
N ASP A 651 -31.14 5.63 7.46
CA ASP A 651 -30.17 5.35 6.41
C ASP A 651 -29.61 3.93 6.51
N LEU A 652 -29.39 3.44 7.73
CA LEU A 652 -28.96 2.07 7.99
C LEU A 652 -30.00 1.04 7.52
N ARG A 653 -31.28 1.29 7.77
CA ARG A 653 -32.38 0.43 7.28
C ARG A 653 -32.48 0.43 5.77
N ILE A 654 -32.39 1.61 5.14
CA ILE A 654 -32.38 1.73 3.68
C ILE A 654 -31.20 0.98 3.08
N TRP A 655 -30.01 1.13 3.67
CA TRP A 655 -28.78 0.47 3.22
C TRP A 655 -28.86 -1.05 3.34
N GLU A 656 -29.35 -1.57 4.47
CA GLU A 656 -29.59 -3.00 4.68
C GLU A 656 -30.55 -3.59 3.63
N ALA A 657 -31.63 -2.86 3.32
CA ALA A 657 -32.67 -3.29 2.39
C ALA A 657 -32.23 -3.29 0.91
N GLN A 658 -31.11 -2.65 0.56
CA GLN A 658 -30.60 -2.68 -0.81
C GLN A 658 -30.26 -4.11 -1.24
N LEU A 659 -30.75 -4.54 -2.40
CA LEU A 659 -30.56 -5.91 -2.91
C LEU A 659 -29.09 -6.35 -2.90
N ARG A 660 -28.18 -5.46 -3.33
CA ARG A 660 -26.74 -5.74 -3.34
C ARG A 660 -26.18 -5.94 -1.93
N THR A 661 -26.56 -5.09 -0.99
CA THR A 661 -26.15 -5.16 0.43
C THR A 661 -26.68 -6.43 1.07
N GLN A 662 -27.98 -6.69 0.97
CA GLN A 662 -28.59 -7.88 1.55
C GLN A 662 -28.00 -9.16 0.97
N THR A 663 -27.74 -9.21 -0.34
CA THR A 663 -27.06 -10.36 -0.96
C THR A 663 -25.69 -10.62 -0.34
N ALA A 664 -24.90 -9.57 -0.15
CA ALA A 664 -23.57 -9.71 0.45
C ALA A 664 -23.61 -10.05 1.94
N LEU A 665 -24.52 -9.47 2.72
CA LEU A 665 -24.73 -9.85 4.13
C LEU A 665 -25.08 -11.34 4.26
N ARG A 666 -25.99 -11.83 3.42
CA ARG A 666 -26.36 -13.25 3.34
C ARG A 666 -25.19 -14.15 2.93
N LYS A 667 -24.32 -13.67 2.04
CA LYS A 667 -23.07 -14.37 1.68
C LYS A 667 -22.09 -14.40 2.85
N VAL A 668 -21.94 -13.33 3.62
CA VAL A 668 -21.10 -13.31 4.83
C VAL A 668 -21.59 -14.34 5.85
N ALA A 669 -22.91 -14.46 6.06
CA ALA A 669 -23.47 -15.47 6.96
C ALA A 669 -23.12 -16.89 6.51
N MET A 670 -23.27 -17.20 5.21
CA MET A 670 -22.87 -18.51 4.66
C MET A 670 -21.38 -18.75 4.78
N LEU A 671 -20.55 -17.75 4.46
CA LEU A 671 -19.11 -17.85 4.53
C LEU A 671 -18.64 -18.15 5.96
N LEU A 672 -19.23 -17.50 6.98
CA LEU A 672 -18.92 -17.78 8.38
C LEU A 672 -19.31 -19.22 8.77
N ALA A 673 -20.47 -19.70 8.31
CA ALA A 673 -20.90 -21.07 8.54
C ALA A 673 -19.97 -22.11 7.87
N GLU A 674 -19.54 -21.85 6.63
CA GLU A 674 -18.61 -22.68 5.87
C GLU A 674 -17.23 -22.71 6.54
N LEU A 675 -16.68 -21.54 6.88
CA LEU A 675 -15.40 -21.43 7.59
C LEU A 675 -15.45 -22.16 8.94
N ARG A 676 -16.56 -22.03 9.68
CA ARG A 676 -16.78 -22.80 10.92
C ARG A 676 -16.74 -24.30 10.68
N GLY A 677 -17.37 -24.79 9.61
CA GLY A 677 -17.33 -26.20 9.22
C GLY A 677 -15.91 -26.70 8.91
N ILE A 678 -15.16 -25.92 8.13
CA ILE A 678 -13.76 -26.25 7.78
C ILE A 678 -12.89 -26.34 9.04
N VAL A 679 -13.00 -25.36 9.94
CA VAL A 679 -12.19 -25.34 11.18
C VAL A 679 -12.59 -26.48 12.11
N LYS A 680 -13.88 -26.80 12.22
CA LYS A 680 -14.36 -27.97 12.98
C LYS A 680 -13.79 -29.28 12.44
N ASN A 681 -13.64 -29.41 11.13
CA ASN A 681 -13.10 -30.63 10.52
C ASN A 681 -11.57 -30.66 10.48
N SER A 682 -10.90 -29.58 10.86
CA SER A 682 -9.43 -29.52 10.96
C SER A 682 -8.91 -30.28 12.19
N GLU A 683 -7.70 -30.85 12.07
CA GLU A 683 -7.04 -31.63 13.12
C GLU A 683 -6.83 -30.83 14.41
N CYS A 684 -6.37 -29.58 14.28
CA CYS A 684 -6.05 -28.72 15.43
C CYS A 684 -7.20 -27.81 15.88
N LYS A 685 -8.38 -27.90 15.24
CA LYS A 685 -9.51 -26.96 15.44
C LYS A 685 -9.09 -25.48 15.28
N ALA A 686 -8.07 -25.24 14.47
CA ALA A 686 -7.45 -23.95 14.24
C ALA A 686 -6.96 -23.84 12.78
N CYS A 687 -7.27 -22.72 12.14
CA CYS A 687 -6.90 -22.44 10.75
C CYS A 687 -6.38 -21.01 10.60
N VAL A 688 -5.55 -20.80 9.58
CA VAL A 688 -5.15 -19.47 9.10
C VAL A 688 -5.88 -19.22 7.79
N VAL A 689 -6.53 -18.06 7.67
CA VAL A 689 -7.20 -17.66 6.43
C VAL A 689 -6.53 -16.43 5.88
N VAL A 690 -6.16 -16.51 4.61
CA VAL A 690 -5.54 -15.42 3.85
C VAL A 690 -6.46 -15.05 2.71
N CYS A 691 -6.88 -13.78 2.69
CA CYS A 691 -7.57 -13.18 1.55
C CYS A 691 -6.54 -12.49 0.68
N GLN A 692 -6.47 -12.91 -0.58
CA GLN A 692 -5.72 -12.21 -1.61
C GLN A 692 -6.64 -11.94 -2.80
N LYS A 693 -6.76 -10.68 -3.18
CA LYS A 693 -7.66 -10.24 -4.26
C LYS A 693 -9.12 -10.65 -4.02
N GLN A 694 -9.62 -11.69 -4.70
CA GLN A 694 -11.00 -12.21 -4.58
C GLN A 694 -11.05 -13.66 -4.11
N SER A 695 -9.94 -14.16 -3.55
CA SER A 695 -9.81 -15.54 -3.10
C SER A 695 -9.47 -15.59 -1.62
N LEU A 696 -10.26 -16.34 -0.86
CA LEU A 696 -9.95 -16.73 0.52
C LEU A 696 -9.33 -18.12 0.50
N THR A 697 -8.07 -18.23 0.88
CA THR A 697 -7.41 -19.53 1.06
C THR A 697 -7.32 -19.86 2.53
N VAL A 698 -7.83 -21.05 2.89
CA VAL A 698 -7.83 -21.59 4.25
C VAL A 698 -6.69 -22.59 4.38
N PHE A 699 -5.85 -22.41 5.38
CA PHE A 699 -4.72 -23.26 5.72
C PHE A 699 -4.91 -23.86 7.11
N ALA A 700 -4.43 -25.09 7.32
CA ALA A 700 -4.29 -25.64 8.66
C ALA A 700 -3.27 -24.81 9.44
N ALA A 701 -3.51 -24.55 10.73
CA ALA A 701 -2.48 -23.92 11.56
C ALA A 701 -1.29 -24.88 11.77
N THR A 702 -0.05 -24.38 11.68
CA THR A 702 1.16 -25.19 11.93
C THR A 702 1.40 -25.48 13.40
N GLN A 703 0.83 -24.67 14.30
CA GLN A 703 0.95 -24.80 15.74
C GLN A 703 -0.43 -24.82 16.40
N ARG A 704 -0.55 -25.62 17.46
CA ARG A 704 -1.77 -25.70 18.26
C ARG A 704 -1.83 -24.51 19.23
N LYS A 705 -2.33 -23.36 18.75
CA LYS A 705 -2.66 -22.18 19.58
C LYS A 705 -4.12 -22.32 20.07
N THR A 706 -4.38 -22.04 21.35
CA THR A 706 -5.75 -21.86 21.85
C THR A 706 -6.16 -20.40 21.73
N PRO A 707 -7.43 -20.08 21.42
CA PRO A 707 -7.88 -18.69 21.30
C PRO A 707 -8.07 -17.99 22.65
N LEU A 708 -8.15 -18.77 23.74
CA LEU A 708 -8.50 -18.30 25.08
C LEU A 708 -7.73 -19.11 26.15
N PRO A 709 -7.55 -18.54 27.36
CA PRO A 709 -7.06 -19.27 28.53
C PRO A 709 -7.98 -20.43 28.94
N ALA A 710 -7.41 -21.45 29.58
CA ALA A 710 -8.16 -22.65 30.00
C ALA A 710 -9.22 -22.35 31.08
N ASP A 711 -8.96 -21.44 32.01
CA ASP A 711 -9.96 -21.05 33.01
C ASP A 711 -11.19 -20.39 32.38
N VAL A 712 -10.97 -19.55 31.36
CA VAL A 712 -12.05 -18.91 30.58
C VAL A 712 -12.89 -19.95 29.85
N THR A 713 -12.26 -20.89 29.12
CA THR A 713 -13.02 -21.91 28.39
C THR A 713 -13.80 -22.84 29.33
N ARG A 714 -13.22 -23.21 30.48
CA ARG A 714 -13.96 -23.96 31.53
C ARG A 714 -15.14 -23.17 32.07
N ARG A 715 -14.99 -21.87 32.33
CA ARG A 715 -16.05 -21.03 32.91
C ARG A 715 -17.24 -20.81 31.97
N PHE A 716 -16.97 -20.53 30.70
CA PHE A 716 -17.99 -20.07 29.74
C PHE A 716 -18.56 -21.18 28.86
N TRP A 717 -17.82 -22.28 28.68
CA TRP A 717 -18.28 -23.47 27.93
C TRP A 717 -18.45 -24.73 28.79
N GLY A 718 -18.07 -24.71 30.08
CA GLY A 718 -18.18 -25.89 30.94
C GLY A 718 -17.22 -27.02 30.57
N MET A 719 -16.10 -26.70 29.92
CA MET A 719 -15.06 -27.68 29.61
C MET A 719 -14.47 -28.26 30.90
N LYS A 720 -14.12 -29.54 30.91
CA LYS A 720 -13.45 -30.20 32.04
C LYS A 720 -11.94 -30.00 31.96
#